data_AF-A0A2B8B376-F1
#
_entry.id   AF-A0A2B8B376-F1
#
_cell.length_a   1.000
_cell.length_b   1.000
_cell.length_c   1.000
_cell.angle_alpha   90.00
_cell.angle_beta   90.00
_cell.angle_gamma   90.00
#
_symmetry.space_group_name_H-M   'P 1'
#
loop_
_entity.id
_entity.type
_entity.pdbx_description
1 polymer ?
#
loop_
_entity_poly.entity_id
_entity_poly.type
_entity_poly.pdbx_seq_one_letter_code
_entity_poly.pdbx_strand_id
1 'polypeptide(L)'
;MSLTAATNGSATLSPAGDRLVAEVQNTLWSLPSGGGTAEPLTPPDLEPTRPVFSPDGELLALCAYRGGGFHLWVMRPDGSGLRQLTDGPWDDRAPSWSPDGRRLAFASERGGDPVGGSPYRVWTVDVASGDVTRVTGREGQDGPGQEGAWEDFDPVWSPDGRRIWFVRAPLAEGALDARTVASVPADGSGPVATEHTGTAQLMTPAVSPSGRLAYLRTTAAPNASCTLVVDGEPVPLDGDVAPVPPRWTIGAGADGAEELLLNVGGRFRLVRPGAPGAGREIPFAATLPVDRPRYRVKEYDFDGRRVRPVRGIQLPALSPDGEQVAFAALNALWVCGTSGGGPPRKLVQAGPTRFLLGPSWAPDGASLLYADDREGLYAVRRHVLRTGEESVLARGGRVHPALSPDGERLACLDMAGNLVVRELASGAERTLAAPLGGGGLPGRPSWSPDGRFLAFCDRNRLNRRFREGYNLVRVVDTRAGKAGGSGATGETSGTSHTSGTSEAGETANAGETGETGASRPDRPDRPDRPADRLYAVAPHVSVSDRYDSGPVWSPDGRSMAVIVESALWLLPVAADGSPDGEPRRLTDEPADHPTWSGDARHLLYLSGGRLRLLDVRGGAPRTVRVPLEYRRPSPEDTVVHAGRLWDGTGDTVREDADLVVRRGRIAAVEPHRPGRRARRAVDASERTVLPGLWDAHTHPWQSTYGGRQTVTQLAYGITTAVSFGGFAYEQAHLREAVAAGRLAGPRLLTTGELLDGARVAYSMGRGHRTRDGLRRSLERGEALGWDFVKTYVRAPGWVMAEAARFAHERLGVRSGSHLCTPGVQLGQDLTTHLQATQRLEYGRATSAAGYAYGDVEEIYTAAGFHLIATPFNAAYLVGAEPSLAADPRVTALMPPWDTAAVEELAARPPSEAQLTTMDRESAVYRRVLEGGGLVALGTDSPLLPVGIHLHMGLRALRRAGLSAVQALRTATVLPARVFGAERDLGTLEAGKLADVTVVDGDPFTDFGTLVRTVSVLRGGVPYEQEELIGEFPAAPARADGGRSRSGWRAVGEQLRRDGCCEPAPHL
;
A
#
# COMPACT_ATOMS: atom_id res chain seq x y z
N MET A 1 -16.82 24.14 7.86
CA MET A 1 -17.88 23.20 7.39
C MET A 1 -18.74 22.82 8.58
N SER A 2 -19.98 22.36 8.37
CA SER A 2 -20.96 22.16 9.46
C SER A 2 -21.42 20.70 9.50
N LEU A 3 -20.71 19.87 10.26
CA LEU A 3 -20.98 18.44 10.34
C LEU A 3 -22.25 18.20 11.18
N THR A 4 -23.18 17.41 10.63
CA THR A 4 -24.39 16.96 11.36
C THR A 4 -24.55 15.44 11.39
N ALA A 5 -23.70 14.72 10.67
CA ALA A 5 -23.63 13.26 10.66
C ALA A 5 -22.23 12.82 11.06
N ALA A 6 -22.06 11.55 11.41
CA ALA A 6 -20.79 10.99 11.81
C ALA A 6 -20.58 9.62 11.13
N THR A 7 -19.84 9.59 10.03
CA THR A 7 -19.42 8.34 9.39
C THR A 7 -18.44 7.64 10.33
N ASN A 8 -18.89 6.54 10.94
CA ASN A 8 -18.16 5.77 11.95
C ASN A 8 -17.73 6.53 13.21
N GLY A 9 -18.42 7.62 13.58
CA GLY A 9 -18.11 8.34 14.81
C GLY A 9 -18.44 7.51 16.07
N SER A 10 -17.51 7.47 17.03
CA SER A 10 -17.69 6.81 18.33
C SER A 10 -18.10 7.82 19.39
N ALA A 11 -18.96 7.45 20.35
CA ALA A 11 -19.39 8.38 21.41
C ALA A 11 -19.54 7.71 22.77
N THR A 12 -19.59 8.54 23.81
CA THR A 12 -19.83 8.15 25.20
C THR A 12 -20.70 9.20 25.88
N LEU A 13 -21.59 8.74 26.76
CA LEU A 13 -22.45 9.60 27.57
C LEU A 13 -21.88 9.70 28.99
N SER A 14 -21.93 10.89 29.58
CA SER A 14 -21.58 11.09 30.98
C SER A 14 -22.45 10.20 31.88
N PRO A 15 -21.95 9.70 33.03
CA PRO A 15 -22.76 8.95 33.99
C PRO A 15 -24.03 9.69 34.46
N ALA A 16 -23.99 11.03 34.53
CA ALA A 16 -25.15 11.87 34.84
C ALA A 16 -26.20 11.96 33.72
N GLY A 17 -25.89 11.44 32.52
CA GLY A 17 -26.79 11.43 31.37
C GLY A 17 -27.04 12.80 30.71
N ASP A 18 -26.32 13.86 31.10
CA ASP A 18 -26.55 15.24 30.64
C ASP A 18 -25.62 15.66 29.48
N ARG A 19 -24.48 14.98 29.30
CA ARG A 19 -23.46 15.34 28.31
C ARG A 19 -23.05 14.15 27.45
N LEU A 20 -23.00 14.37 26.13
CA LEU A 20 -22.41 13.47 25.15
C LEU A 20 -21.00 13.97 24.79
N VAL A 21 -20.04 13.05 24.67
CA VAL A 21 -18.75 13.30 24.01
C VAL A 21 -18.62 12.36 22.83
N ALA A 22 -18.46 12.91 21.64
CA ALA A 22 -18.40 12.18 20.38
C ALA A 22 -17.09 12.45 19.65
N GLU A 23 -16.42 11.40 19.20
CA GLU A 23 -15.38 11.47 18.18
C GLU A 23 -16.06 11.56 16.80
N VAL A 24 -15.82 12.66 16.11
CA VAL A 24 -16.26 12.88 14.73
C VAL A 24 -15.13 13.55 13.98
N GLN A 25 -14.66 12.89 12.92
CA GLN A 25 -13.62 13.40 12.02
C GLN A 25 -12.31 13.75 12.75
N ASN A 26 -11.82 12.84 13.62
CA ASN A 26 -10.59 12.99 14.41
C ASN A 26 -10.60 14.17 15.38
N THR A 27 -11.78 14.53 15.89
CA THR A 27 -11.93 15.54 16.94
C THR A 27 -12.96 15.05 17.95
N LEU A 28 -12.67 15.20 19.24
CA LEU A 28 -13.68 15.00 20.28
C LEU A 28 -14.53 16.26 20.39
N TRP A 29 -15.84 16.08 20.36
CA TRP A 29 -16.85 17.12 20.46
C TRP A 29 -17.70 16.89 21.70
N SER A 30 -17.97 17.94 22.47
CA SER A 30 -18.89 17.91 23.61
C SER A 30 -20.20 18.59 23.27
N LEU A 31 -21.33 18.02 23.72
CA LEU A 31 -22.66 18.60 23.56
C LEU A 31 -23.63 18.09 24.63
N PRO A 32 -24.76 18.79 24.86
CA PRO A 32 -25.84 18.28 25.70
C PRO A 32 -26.43 16.97 25.17
N SER A 33 -26.91 16.08 26.04
CA SER A 33 -27.54 14.80 25.68
C SER A 33 -28.91 14.93 24.99
N GLY A 34 -29.48 16.13 25.00
CA GLY A 34 -30.64 16.52 24.19
C GLY A 34 -30.28 16.91 22.75
N GLY A 35 -28.98 17.06 22.45
CA GLY A 35 -28.46 17.54 21.18
C GLY A 35 -28.17 19.04 21.17
N GLY A 36 -27.59 19.52 20.06
CA GLY A 36 -27.30 20.94 19.85
C GLY A 36 -25.94 21.21 19.19
N THR A 37 -25.46 22.44 19.35
CA THR A 37 -24.13 22.84 18.86
C THR A 37 -23.05 22.18 19.72
N ALA A 38 -22.09 21.54 19.05
CA ALA A 38 -21.01 20.83 19.70
C ALA A 38 -19.73 21.68 19.78
N GLU A 39 -19.02 21.57 20.90
CA GLU A 39 -17.78 22.28 21.18
C GLU A 39 -16.57 21.33 21.04
N PRO A 40 -15.49 21.74 20.35
CA PRO A 40 -14.31 20.89 20.21
C PRO A 40 -13.53 20.82 21.53
N LEU A 41 -13.19 19.60 21.97
CA LEU A 41 -12.40 19.33 23.17
C LEU A 41 -10.91 19.08 22.87
N THR A 42 -10.57 18.70 21.64
CA THR A 42 -9.23 18.27 21.25
C THR A 42 -8.81 18.89 19.92
N PRO A 43 -7.52 19.15 19.69
CA PRO A 43 -7.04 19.50 18.36
C PRO A 43 -7.08 18.26 17.42
N PRO A 44 -7.23 18.45 16.10
CA PRO A 44 -7.28 17.33 15.15
C PRO A 44 -6.01 16.49 15.07
N ASP A 45 -4.83 17.05 15.38
CA ASP A 45 -3.53 16.36 15.33
C ASP A 45 -3.30 15.41 16.51
N LEU A 46 -4.19 15.43 17.52
CA LEU A 46 -4.21 14.41 18.58
C LEU A 46 -4.67 13.06 18.03
N GLU A 47 -5.57 13.06 17.04
CA GLU A 47 -6.24 11.85 16.51
C GLU A 47 -6.86 10.97 17.61
N PRO A 48 -7.73 11.54 18.45
CA PRO A 48 -8.34 10.83 19.56
C PRO A 48 -9.41 9.86 19.05
N THR A 49 -9.53 8.70 19.69
CA THR A 49 -10.52 7.67 19.36
C THR A 49 -11.06 6.99 20.61
N ARG A 50 -12.27 6.43 20.48
CA ARG A 50 -12.96 5.62 21.51
C ARG A 50 -13.03 6.31 22.88
N PRO A 51 -13.57 7.55 22.96
CA PRO A 51 -13.72 8.24 24.24
C PRO A 51 -14.58 7.41 25.21
N VAL A 52 -14.22 7.43 26.50
CA VAL A 52 -14.99 6.78 27.56
C VAL A 52 -14.89 7.56 28.87
N PHE A 53 -16.03 7.93 29.44
CA PHE A 53 -16.10 8.57 30.75
C PHE A 53 -15.66 7.62 31.87
N SER A 54 -14.99 8.16 32.89
CA SER A 54 -14.81 7.49 34.17
C SER A 54 -16.17 7.29 34.86
N PRO A 55 -16.30 6.29 35.77
CA PRO A 55 -17.57 6.01 36.45
C PRO A 55 -18.15 7.20 37.23
N ASP A 56 -17.28 8.08 37.74
CA ASP A 56 -17.66 9.33 38.44
C ASP A 56 -17.92 10.52 37.49
N GLY A 57 -17.58 10.39 36.21
CA GLY A 57 -17.70 11.45 35.20
C GLY A 57 -16.65 12.55 35.27
N GLU A 58 -15.66 12.45 36.17
CA GLU A 58 -14.64 13.50 36.35
C GLU A 58 -13.56 13.49 35.25
N LEU A 59 -13.35 12.33 34.61
CA LEU A 59 -12.34 12.12 33.58
C LEU A 59 -12.93 11.48 32.33
N LEU A 60 -12.23 11.71 31.23
CA LEU A 60 -12.42 11.04 29.96
C LEU A 60 -11.12 10.31 29.62
N ALA A 61 -11.20 9.00 29.36
CA ALA A 61 -10.11 8.25 28.76
C ALA A 61 -10.31 8.11 27.25
N LEU A 62 -9.21 8.08 26.52
CA LEU A 62 -9.18 7.92 25.06
C LEU A 62 -7.85 7.24 24.66
N CYS A 63 -7.82 6.70 23.44
CA CYS A 63 -6.54 6.37 22.78
C CYS A 63 -6.29 7.32 21.61
N ALA A 64 -5.03 7.75 21.44
CA ALA A 64 -4.68 8.80 20.49
C ALA A 64 -3.36 8.49 19.76
N TYR A 65 -3.29 8.84 18.47
CA TYR A 65 -2.13 8.56 17.60
C TYR A 65 -1.13 9.73 17.54
N ARG A 66 -0.62 10.15 18.69
CA ARG A 66 0.32 11.27 18.76
C ARG A 66 1.76 10.77 18.82
N GLY A 67 2.45 10.77 17.67
CA GLY A 67 3.89 10.49 17.60
C GLY A 67 4.33 9.18 16.96
N GLY A 68 3.42 8.42 16.34
CA GLY A 68 3.74 7.23 15.55
C GLY A 68 3.26 5.89 16.15
N GLY A 69 2.63 5.94 17.33
CA GLY A 69 1.94 4.82 18.00
C GLY A 69 0.65 5.31 18.68
N PHE A 70 -0.26 4.38 18.97
CA PHE A 70 -1.43 4.69 19.80
C PHE A 70 -1.07 4.61 21.29
N HIS A 71 -1.43 5.62 22.06
CA HIS A 71 -1.25 5.64 23.51
C HIS A 71 -2.55 5.98 24.21
N LEU A 72 -2.64 5.62 25.49
CA LEU A 72 -3.76 6.00 26.34
C LEU A 72 -3.55 7.40 26.90
N TRP A 73 -4.61 8.18 26.92
CA TRP A 73 -4.65 9.52 27.48
C TRP A 73 -5.88 9.68 28.36
N VAL A 74 -5.77 10.59 29.33
CA VAL A 74 -6.91 11.08 30.11
C VAL A 74 -6.98 12.60 30.06
N MET A 75 -8.19 13.14 30.17
CA MET A 75 -8.47 14.57 30.24
C MET A 75 -9.75 14.81 31.04
N ARG A 76 -10.02 16.06 31.41
CA ARG A 76 -11.33 16.45 31.94
C ARG A 76 -12.35 16.60 30.80
N PRO A 77 -13.66 16.42 31.08
CA PRO A 77 -14.73 16.58 30.08
C PRO A 77 -14.84 17.98 29.46
N ASP A 78 -14.19 18.98 30.05
CA ASP A 78 -14.13 20.37 29.58
C ASP A 78 -12.98 20.65 28.60
N GLY A 79 -12.16 19.64 28.25
CA GLY A 79 -10.99 19.84 27.38
C GLY A 79 -9.66 19.97 28.13
N SER A 80 -9.70 20.27 29.42
CA SER A 80 -8.50 20.59 30.21
C SER A 80 -7.78 19.35 30.74
N GLY A 81 -6.53 19.52 31.17
CA GLY A 81 -5.79 18.49 31.91
C GLY A 81 -5.42 17.25 31.08
N LEU A 82 -5.29 17.37 29.76
CA LEU A 82 -4.84 16.29 28.88
C LEU A 82 -3.48 15.75 29.32
N ARG A 83 -3.43 14.45 29.64
CA ARG A 83 -2.26 13.74 30.16
C ARG A 83 -2.14 12.36 29.52
N GLN A 84 -0.93 12.04 29.04
CA GLN A 84 -0.59 10.72 28.52
C GLN A 84 -0.35 9.73 29.66
N LEU A 85 -0.87 8.50 29.54
CA LEU A 85 -0.72 7.44 30.54
C LEU A 85 0.26 6.34 30.12
N THR A 86 0.37 6.07 28.82
CA THR A 86 1.25 5.01 28.31
C THR A 86 2.18 5.55 27.23
N ASP A 87 3.33 4.91 27.03
CA ASP A 87 4.37 5.34 26.10
C ASP A 87 5.06 4.17 25.38
N GLY A 88 6.09 4.49 24.59
CA GLY A 88 6.92 3.52 23.91
C GLY A 88 6.51 3.30 22.45
N PRO A 89 7.08 2.28 21.79
CA PRO A 89 6.88 2.08 20.37
C PRO A 89 5.58 1.31 20.06
N TRP A 90 4.80 0.90 21.05
CA TRP A 90 3.64 0.02 20.95
C TRP A 90 2.35 0.76 20.61
N ASP A 91 1.35 0.04 20.10
CA ASP A 91 -0.01 0.53 20.03
C ASP A 91 -0.81 0.04 21.26
N ASP A 92 -1.26 0.98 22.10
CA ASP A 92 -2.15 0.77 23.25
C ASP A 92 -3.55 1.30 22.90
N ARG A 93 -4.55 0.42 22.85
CA ARG A 93 -5.88 0.72 22.29
C ARG A 93 -7.02 0.25 23.17
N ALA A 94 -8.22 0.75 22.85
CA ALA A 94 -9.49 0.32 23.44
C ALA A 94 -9.52 0.46 24.98
N PRO A 95 -9.38 1.68 25.53
CA PRO A 95 -9.45 1.89 26.97
C PRO A 95 -10.82 1.52 27.54
N SER A 96 -10.83 0.90 28.72
CA SER A 96 -12.03 0.60 29.50
C SER A 96 -11.79 0.79 30.98
N TRP A 97 -12.64 1.59 31.64
CA TRP A 97 -12.52 1.90 33.07
C TRP A 97 -12.93 0.74 33.96
N SER A 98 -12.16 0.52 35.02
CA SER A 98 -12.63 -0.28 36.15
C SER A 98 -13.80 0.44 36.83
N PRO A 99 -14.77 -0.30 37.44
CA PRO A 99 -15.94 0.32 38.07
C PRO A 99 -15.60 1.28 39.22
N ASP A 100 -14.42 1.14 39.83
CA ASP A 100 -13.91 2.03 40.88
C ASP A 100 -13.16 3.27 40.36
N GLY A 101 -13.00 3.41 39.03
CA GLY A 101 -12.33 4.54 38.40
C GLY A 101 -10.81 4.59 38.60
N ARG A 102 -10.17 3.54 39.13
CA ARG A 102 -8.71 3.56 39.43
C ARG A 102 -7.84 3.04 38.30
N ARG A 103 -8.36 2.13 37.48
CA ARG A 103 -7.59 1.43 36.44
C ARG A 103 -8.28 1.52 35.09
N LEU A 104 -7.47 1.45 34.04
CA LEU A 104 -7.92 1.23 32.67
C LEU A 104 -7.45 -0.14 32.19
N ALA A 105 -8.33 -0.95 31.63
CA ALA A 105 -7.96 -2.09 30.81
C ALA A 105 -7.77 -1.64 29.35
N PHE A 106 -6.83 -2.26 28.65
CA PHE A 106 -6.52 -1.94 27.26
C PHE A 106 -5.85 -3.11 26.54
N ALA A 107 -5.87 -3.08 25.21
CA ALA A 107 -5.18 -4.05 24.37
C ALA A 107 -3.83 -3.49 23.91
N SER A 108 -2.77 -4.29 24.02
CA SER A 108 -1.42 -3.88 23.61
C SER A 108 -0.55 -5.06 23.19
N GLU A 109 0.33 -4.79 22.22
CA GLU A 109 1.44 -5.66 21.79
C GLU A 109 2.73 -5.41 22.58
N ARG A 110 2.67 -4.64 23.67
CA ARG A 110 3.81 -4.35 24.56
C ARG A 110 4.54 -5.60 24.99
N GLY A 111 5.88 -5.52 25.04
CA GLY A 111 6.77 -6.62 25.38
C GLY A 111 7.26 -7.42 24.17
N GLY A 112 6.87 -7.05 22.95
CA GLY A 112 7.47 -7.57 21.72
C GLY A 112 8.81 -6.92 21.36
N ASP A 113 9.34 -7.27 20.20
CA ASP A 113 10.54 -6.65 19.63
C ASP A 113 10.38 -6.44 18.11
N PRO A 114 11.24 -5.61 17.46
CA PRO A 114 11.13 -5.33 16.03
C PRO A 114 11.25 -6.52 15.09
N VAL A 115 11.80 -7.65 15.55
CA VAL A 115 12.06 -8.87 14.79
C VAL A 115 10.98 -9.92 15.05
N GLY A 116 10.76 -10.30 16.31
CA GLY A 116 9.81 -11.33 16.71
C GLY A 116 8.35 -10.87 16.72
N GLY A 117 8.12 -9.56 16.85
CA GLY A 117 6.78 -9.01 17.08
C GLY A 117 6.22 -9.43 18.45
N SER A 118 4.92 -9.19 18.65
CA SER A 118 4.17 -9.69 19.80
C SER A 118 2.67 -9.58 19.50
N PRO A 119 1.87 -10.59 19.87
CA PRO A 119 0.42 -10.53 19.68
C PRO A 119 -0.22 -9.52 20.65
N TYR A 120 -1.39 -8.99 20.30
CA TYR A 120 -2.19 -8.21 21.26
C TYR A 120 -2.59 -9.06 22.46
N ARG A 121 -2.43 -8.48 23.64
CA ARG A 121 -2.86 -9.02 24.93
C ARG A 121 -3.61 -7.94 25.70
N VAL A 122 -4.34 -8.35 26.73
CA VAL A 122 -5.02 -7.41 27.64
C VAL A 122 -4.07 -7.03 28.78
N TRP A 123 -4.01 -5.74 29.03
CA TRP A 123 -3.22 -5.10 30.07
C TRP A 123 -4.11 -4.18 30.91
N THR A 124 -3.64 -3.83 32.10
CA THR A 124 -4.21 -2.76 32.92
C THR A 124 -3.17 -1.70 33.22
N VAL A 125 -3.61 -0.44 33.36
CA VAL A 125 -2.78 0.67 33.86
C VAL A 125 -3.48 1.32 35.04
N ASP A 126 -2.75 1.56 36.13
CA ASP A 126 -3.22 2.42 37.22
C ASP A 126 -3.15 3.88 36.79
N VAL A 127 -4.25 4.62 36.92
CA VAL A 127 -4.34 5.97 36.38
C VAL A 127 -3.52 6.99 37.20
N ALA A 128 -3.32 6.72 38.49
CA ALA A 128 -2.57 7.60 39.38
C ALA A 128 -1.06 7.36 39.28
N SER A 129 -0.62 6.10 39.35
CA SER A 129 0.81 5.76 39.32
C SER A 129 1.38 5.57 37.91
N GLY A 130 0.55 5.16 36.94
CA GLY A 130 0.98 4.77 35.60
C GLY A 130 1.49 3.32 35.53
N ASP A 131 1.34 2.52 36.59
CA ASP A 131 1.84 1.14 36.62
C ASP A 131 1.06 0.25 35.66
N VAL A 132 1.77 -0.44 34.77
CA VAL A 132 1.19 -1.29 33.72
C VAL A 132 1.37 -2.78 34.06
N THR A 133 0.29 -3.55 34.04
CA THR A 133 0.27 -4.98 34.35
C THR A 133 -0.38 -5.81 33.24
N ARG A 134 0.29 -6.88 32.78
CA ARG A 134 -0.27 -7.84 31.81
C ARG A 134 -1.29 -8.74 32.49
N VAL A 135 -2.47 -8.86 31.89
CA VAL A 135 -3.58 -9.66 32.46
C VAL A 135 -3.80 -10.95 31.66
N THR A 136 -3.60 -10.95 30.34
CA THR A 136 -3.78 -12.16 29.51
C THR A 136 -2.49 -12.71 28.90
N GLY A 137 -2.47 -14.02 28.65
CA GLY A 137 -1.34 -14.74 28.08
C GLY A 137 -0.12 -14.74 29.00
N ARG A 138 -0.36 -14.80 30.32
CA ARG A 138 0.68 -14.99 31.33
C ARG A 138 1.14 -16.44 31.31
N GLU A 139 2.35 -16.69 31.80
CA GLU A 139 2.86 -18.05 31.98
C GLU A 139 1.94 -18.84 32.92
N GLY A 140 1.58 -20.07 32.52
CA GLY A 140 0.66 -20.94 33.28
C GLY A 140 -0.80 -20.51 33.28
N GLN A 141 -1.19 -19.53 32.45
CA GLN A 141 -2.59 -19.10 32.33
C GLN A 141 -3.32 -19.85 31.21
N ASP A 142 -4.11 -20.85 31.58
CA ASP A 142 -4.91 -21.64 30.67
C ASP A 142 -6.12 -20.88 30.11
N GLY A 143 -6.58 -21.27 28.92
CA GLY A 143 -7.79 -20.71 28.33
C GLY A 143 -8.15 -21.27 26.95
N PRO A 144 -9.35 -20.94 26.44
CA PRO A 144 -9.80 -21.38 25.12
C PRO A 144 -8.91 -20.81 24.01
N GLY A 145 -8.76 -21.54 22.90
CA GLY A 145 -8.11 -21.05 21.68
C GLY A 145 -6.59 -20.81 21.79
N GLN A 146 -5.92 -21.49 22.72
CA GLN A 146 -4.47 -21.36 22.94
C GLN A 146 -3.63 -22.45 22.24
N GLU A 147 -4.24 -23.30 21.40
CA GLU A 147 -3.56 -24.38 20.67
C GLU A 147 -2.57 -23.88 19.60
N GLY A 148 -2.68 -22.61 19.20
CA GLY A 148 -1.87 -21.98 18.16
C GLY A 148 -1.53 -20.53 18.49
N ALA A 149 -1.33 -19.68 17.48
CA ALA A 149 -1.24 -18.23 17.71
C ALA A 149 -2.63 -17.64 17.95
N TRP A 150 -2.77 -16.68 18.87
CA TRP A 150 -4.03 -15.97 19.13
C TRP A 150 -3.77 -14.54 19.57
N GLU A 151 -4.81 -13.70 19.50
CA GLU A 151 -4.83 -12.33 20.01
C GLU A 151 -6.03 -12.07 20.93
N ASP A 152 -5.82 -11.20 21.93
CA ASP A 152 -6.86 -10.73 22.84
C ASP A 152 -7.00 -9.20 22.71
N PHE A 153 -8.21 -8.69 22.46
CA PHE A 153 -8.46 -7.26 22.23
C PHE A 153 -9.88 -6.81 22.61
N ASP A 154 -10.16 -5.50 22.50
CA ASP A 154 -11.42 -4.86 22.92
C ASP A 154 -11.85 -5.22 24.35
N PRO A 155 -11.03 -4.94 25.38
CA PRO A 155 -11.38 -5.28 26.75
C PRO A 155 -12.51 -4.41 27.32
N VAL A 156 -13.32 -5.01 28.19
CA VAL A 156 -14.34 -4.34 28.99
C VAL A 156 -14.41 -4.94 30.39
N TRP A 157 -14.56 -4.11 31.42
CA TRP A 157 -14.70 -4.58 32.79
C TRP A 157 -16.07 -5.18 33.05
N SER A 158 -16.12 -6.22 33.90
CA SER A 158 -17.39 -6.66 34.49
C SER A 158 -17.91 -5.58 35.46
N PRO A 159 -19.24 -5.45 35.63
CA PRO A 159 -19.83 -4.44 36.51
C PRO A 159 -19.36 -4.52 37.97
N ASP A 160 -19.05 -5.73 38.44
CA ASP A 160 -18.54 -6.00 39.79
C ASP A 160 -17.02 -5.78 39.94
N GLY A 161 -16.32 -5.46 38.85
CA GLY A 161 -14.87 -5.22 38.82
C GLY A 161 -14.01 -6.46 39.01
N ARG A 162 -14.61 -7.67 39.06
CA ARG A 162 -13.88 -8.92 39.33
C ARG A 162 -13.22 -9.52 38.10
N ARG A 163 -13.75 -9.24 36.90
CA ARG A 163 -13.29 -9.83 35.63
C ARG A 163 -13.11 -8.75 34.57
N ILE A 164 -12.26 -9.06 33.59
CA ILE A 164 -12.13 -8.30 32.34
C ILE A 164 -12.53 -9.22 31.21
N TRP A 165 -13.53 -8.81 30.46
CA TRP A 165 -14.04 -9.47 29.26
C TRP A 165 -13.33 -8.89 28.04
N PHE A 166 -13.15 -9.67 26.98
CA PHE A 166 -12.42 -9.26 25.78
C PHE A 166 -12.77 -10.19 24.61
N VAL A 167 -12.46 -9.75 23.40
CA VAL A 167 -12.50 -10.59 22.21
C VAL A 167 -11.22 -11.43 22.15
N ARG A 168 -11.37 -12.75 22.05
CA ARG A 168 -10.28 -13.67 21.77
C ARG A 168 -10.40 -14.19 20.35
N ALA A 169 -9.30 -14.08 19.60
CA ALA A 169 -9.22 -14.52 18.21
C ALA A 169 -8.02 -15.47 18.01
N PRO A 170 -8.22 -16.79 17.99
CA PRO A 170 -7.20 -17.72 17.50
C PRO A 170 -6.94 -17.51 16.01
N LEU A 171 -5.73 -17.83 15.57
CA LEU A 171 -5.35 -17.84 14.16
C LEU A 171 -5.84 -19.14 13.50
N ALA A 172 -6.74 -19.02 12.53
CA ALA A 172 -7.26 -20.13 11.73
C ALA A 172 -7.09 -19.80 10.24
N GLU A 173 -6.55 -20.72 9.44
CA GLU A 173 -6.38 -20.55 7.98
C GLU A 173 -5.66 -19.24 7.56
N GLY A 174 -4.71 -18.78 8.40
CA GLY A 174 -3.93 -17.55 8.14
C GLY A 174 -4.63 -16.25 8.55
N ALA A 175 -5.81 -16.35 9.16
CA ALA A 175 -6.72 -15.27 9.51
C ALA A 175 -7.11 -15.32 11.00
N LEU A 176 -7.39 -14.18 11.63
CA LEU A 176 -7.89 -14.15 13.00
C LEU A 176 -9.38 -14.52 13.06
N ASP A 177 -9.70 -15.55 13.82
CA ASP A 177 -11.08 -15.99 14.03
C ASP A 177 -11.69 -15.31 15.27
N ALA A 178 -12.10 -14.06 15.14
CA ALA A 178 -12.62 -13.27 16.26
C ALA A 178 -14.11 -13.55 16.52
N ARG A 179 -14.45 -14.78 16.94
CA ARG A 179 -15.84 -15.18 17.24
C ARG A 179 -16.14 -15.36 18.73
N THR A 180 -15.14 -15.18 19.60
CA THR A 180 -15.26 -15.54 21.02
C THR A 180 -15.12 -14.32 21.91
N VAL A 181 -16.09 -14.10 22.79
CA VAL A 181 -15.94 -13.24 23.96
C VAL A 181 -15.48 -14.13 25.12
N ALA A 182 -14.31 -13.82 25.65
CA ALA A 182 -13.70 -14.50 26.78
C ALA A 182 -13.54 -13.55 27.95
N SER A 183 -13.26 -14.08 29.14
CA SER A 183 -13.00 -13.26 30.32
C SER A 183 -11.91 -13.85 31.21
N VAL A 184 -11.25 -13.00 31.99
CA VAL A 184 -10.19 -13.37 32.94
C VAL A 184 -10.41 -12.64 34.26
N PRO A 185 -10.02 -13.19 35.43
CA PRO A 185 -9.93 -12.43 36.67
C PRO A 185 -9.14 -11.12 36.46
N ALA A 186 -9.61 -10.02 37.06
CA ALA A 186 -9.07 -8.68 36.81
C ALA A 186 -7.59 -8.49 37.22
N ASP A 187 -7.06 -9.37 38.07
CA ASP A 187 -5.65 -9.43 38.46
C ASP A 187 -4.81 -10.38 37.58
N GLY A 188 -5.47 -11.08 36.64
CA GLY A 188 -4.88 -12.06 35.75
C GLY A 188 -4.40 -13.34 36.44
N SER A 189 -4.82 -13.65 37.66
CA SER A 189 -4.28 -14.77 38.45
C SER A 189 -4.88 -16.14 38.12
N GLY A 190 -6.01 -16.18 37.41
CA GLY A 190 -6.74 -17.41 37.09
C GLY A 190 -6.92 -17.66 35.59
N PRO A 191 -7.59 -18.77 35.23
CA PRO A 191 -7.79 -19.17 33.85
C PRO A 191 -8.74 -18.21 33.11
N VAL A 192 -8.58 -18.17 31.79
CA VAL A 192 -9.50 -17.49 30.88
C VAL A 192 -10.70 -18.40 30.61
N ALA A 193 -11.90 -17.86 30.78
CA ALA A 193 -13.17 -18.54 30.50
C ALA A 193 -13.79 -18.04 29.20
N THR A 194 -14.52 -18.90 28.49
CA THR A 194 -15.41 -18.49 27.40
C THR A 194 -16.71 -17.99 27.99
N GLU A 195 -17.10 -16.76 27.65
CA GLU A 195 -18.40 -16.19 28.03
C GLU A 195 -19.42 -16.38 26.92
N HIS A 196 -18.99 -16.22 25.66
CA HIS A 196 -19.86 -16.35 24.50
C HIS A 196 -19.07 -16.73 23.24
N THR A 197 -19.66 -17.53 22.37
CA THR A 197 -19.14 -17.82 21.03
C THR A 197 -20.19 -17.51 19.98
N GLY A 198 -19.90 -16.52 19.14
CA GLY A 198 -20.75 -16.09 18.04
C GLY A 198 -20.60 -16.95 16.78
N THR A 199 -21.48 -16.72 15.82
CA THR A 199 -21.51 -17.40 14.52
C THR A 199 -20.66 -16.72 13.44
N ALA A 200 -20.27 -15.46 13.65
CA ALA A 200 -19.45 -14.65 12.75
C ALA A 200 -18.56 -13.71 13.57
N GLN A 201 -17.67 -12.98 12.90
CA GLN A 201 -16.72 -12.05 13.52
C GLN A 201 -17.47 -11.08 14.44
N LEU A 202 -17.00 -10.95 15.67
CA LEU A 202 -17.52 -10.04 16.67
C LEU A 202 -16.45 -9.03 17.09
N MET A 203 -16.92 -7.86 17.53
CA MET A 203 -16.07 -6.79 18.00
C MET A 203 -16.75 -6.00 19.12
N THR A 204 -15.92 -5.28 19.88
CA THR A 204 -16.35 -4.28 20.86
C THR A 204 -17.42 -4.77 21.85
N PRO A 205 -17.16 -5.81 22.66
CA PRO A 205 -18.10 -6.24 23.70
C PRO A 205 -18.34 -5.12 24.72
N ALA A 206 -19.57 -5.05 25.22
CA ALA A 206 -20.00 -4.12 26.26
C ALA A 206 -20.93 -4.85 27.24
N VAL A 207 -20.66 -4.72 28.53
CA VAL A 207 -21.44 -5.38 29.60
C VAL A 207 -22.29 -4.33 30.33
N SER A 208 -23.59 -4.59 30.47
CA SER A 208 -24.50 -3.68 31.17
C SER A 208 -24.34 -3.77 32.68
N PRO A 209 -24.82 -2.79 33.47
CA PRO A 209 -24.82 -2.89 34.93
C PRO A 209 -25.51 -4.15 35.47
N SER A 210 -26.54 -4.66 34.78
CA SER A 210 -27.20 -5.94 35.12
C SER A 210 -26.48 -7.20 34.59
N GLY A 211 -25.34 -7.05 33.91
CA GLY A 211 -24.52 -8.15 33.42
C GLY A 211 -24.87 -8.65 32.01
N ARG A 212 -25.69 -7.91 31.25
CA ARG A 212 -26.08 -8.27 29.88
C ARG A 212 -24.97 -7.96 28.89
N LEU A 213 -24.79 -8.83 27.89
CA LEU A 213 -23.73 -8.68 26.89
C LEU A 213 -24.27 -8.07 25.61
N ALA A 214 -23.71 -6.94 25.19
CA ALA A 214 -23.86 -6.39 23.84
C ALA A 214 -22.55 -6.50 23.08
N TYR A 215 -22.60 -6.75 21.77
CA TYR A 215 -21.45 -6.71 20.88
C TYR A 215 -21.89 -6.41 19.44
N LEU A 216 -20.94 -6.06 18.58
CA LEU A 216 -21.20 -5.90 17.16
C LEU A 216 -20.73 -7.14 16.40
N ARG A 217 -21.56 -7.63 15.48
CA ARG A 217 -21.25 -8.73 14.58
C ARG A 217 -21.05 -8.19 13.17
N THR A 218 -19.94 -8.51 12.53
CA THR A 218 -19.66 -8.12 11.15
C THR A 218 -19.61 -9.31 10.19
N THR A 219 -19.99 -9.06 8.95
CA THR A 219 -19.89 -10.02 7.84
C THR A 219 -18.97 -9.47 6.76
N ALA A 220 -18.31 -10.37 6.02
CA ALA A 220 -17.42 -9.98 4.94
C ALA A 220 -18.19 -9.56 3.67
N ALA A 221 -17.49 -8.81 2.80
CA ALA A 221 -17.95 -8.56 1.44
C ALA A 221 -18.22 -9.88 0.69
N PRO A 222 -19.15 -9.92 -0.29
CA PRO A 222 -19.93 -8.80 -0.82
C PRO A 222 -21.21 -8.48 -0.02
N ASN A 223 -21.50 -9.22 1.05
CA ASN A 223 -22.64 -8.97 1.94
C ASN A 223 -22.17 -8.32 3.25
N ALA A 224 -21.28 -7.34 3.14
CA ALA A 224 -20.71 -6.69 4.31
C ALA A 224 -21.80 -5.97 5.11
N SER A 225 -21.85 -6.25 6.41
CA SER A 225 -22.83 -5.68 7.33
C SER A 225 -22.22 -5.56 8.72
N CYS A 226 -22.81 -4.70 9.54
CA CYS A 226 -22.56 -4.61 10.96
C CYS A 226 -23.90 -4.67 11.68
N THR A 227 -24.05 -5.59 12.61
CA THR A 227 -25.29 -5.85 13.34
C THR A 227 -25.04 -5.76 14.84
N LEU A 228 -25.89 -5.03 15.56
CA LEU A 228 -25.90 -5.10 17.03
C LEU A 228 -26.50 -6.43 17.48
N VAL A 229 -25.81 -7.10 18.41
CA VAL A 229 -26.28 -8.32 19.06
C VAL A 229 -26.30 -8.10 20.56
N VAL A 230 -27.40 -8.50 21.22
CA VAL A 230 -27.57 -8.42 22.68
C VAL A 230 -28.01 -9.78 23.20
N ASP A 231 -27.28 -10.30 24.17
CA ASP A 231 -27.51 -11.62 24.80
C ASP A 231 -27.63 -12.76 23.77
N GLY A 232 -26.84 -12.68 22.69
CA GLY A 232 -26.82 -13.64 21.58
C GLY A 232 -27.82 -13.36 20.45
N GLU A 233 -28.78 -12.46 20.66
CA GLU A 233 -29.86 -12.17 19.71
C GLU A 233 -29.62 -10.86 18.92
N PRO A 234 -29.71 -10.88 17.58
CA PRO A 234 -29.63 -9.67 16.77
C PRO A 234 -30.74 -8.67 17.09
N VAL A 235 -30.37 -7.40 17.26
CA VAL A 235 -31.34 -6.32 17.47
C VAL A 235 -31.73 -5.72 16.10
N PRO A 236 -33.02 -5.75 15.70
CA PRO A 236 -33.46 -5.24 14.40
C PRO A 236 -33.47 -3.70 14.41
N LEU A 237 -32.40 -3.10 13.87
CA LEU A 237 -32.25 -1.65 13.72
C LEU A 237 -32.50 -1.25 12.26
N ASP A 238 -33.21 -0.13 12.07
CA ASP A 238 -33.33 0.50 10.76
C ASP A 238 -32.17 1.46 10.54
N GLY A 239 -31.37 1.17 9.51
CA GLY A 239 -30.15 1.88 9.16
C GLY A 239 -28.87 1.07 9.40
N ASP A 240 -27.79 1.58 8.84
CA ASP A 240 -26.47 0.97 8.93
C ASP A 240 -25.81 1.28 10.29
N VAL A 241 -25.36 0.24 10.99
CA VAL A 241 -24.75 0.37 12.32
C VAL A 241 -23.26 0.59 12.15
N ALA A 242 -22.73 1.69 12.70
CA ALA A 242 -21.31 1.95 12.68
C ALA A 242 -20.54 0.88 13.50
N PRO A 243 -19.35 0.43 13.05
CA PRO A 243 -18.55 -0.58 13.72
C PRO A 243 -17.80 -0.04 14.95
N VAL A 244 -18.43 0.81 15.78
CA VAL A 244 -17.84 1.45 16.97
C VAL A 244 -18.44 0.89 18.25
N PRO A 245 -17.74 0.97 19.40
CA PRO A 245 -18.22 0.34 20.63
C PRO A 245 -19.65 0.78 21.03
N PRO A 246 -20.61 -0.16 21.18
CA PRO A 246 -21.89 0.15 21.78
C PRO A 246 -21.70 0.49 23.26
N ARG A 247 -22.41 1.50 23.77
CA ARG A 247 -22.28 1.92 25.17
C ARG A 247 -23.58 1.77 25.93
N TRP A 248 -23.56 0.97 26.99
CA TRP A 248 -24.67 0.90 27.93
C TRP A 248 -24.80 2.21 28.72
N THR A 249 -26.04 2.66 28.88
CA THR A 249 -26.42 3.79 29.72
C THR A 249 -27.71 3.44 30.47
N ILE A 250 -28.00 4.18 31.53
CA ILE A 250 -29.29 4.13 32.23
C ILE A 250 -30.15 5.28 31.68
N GLY A 251 -31.38 4.97 31.24
CA GLY A 251 -32.30 5.96 30.70
C GLY A 251 -32.71 6.99 31.74
N ALA A 252 -32.90 8.24 31.31
CA ALA A 252 -33.35 9.35 32.17
C ALA A 252 -34.85 9.28 32.55
N GLY A 253 -35.55 8.21 32.17
CA GLY A 253 -36.96 7.97 32.50
C GLY A 253 -37.15 7.42 33.91
N ALA A 254 -38.37 7.51 34.44
CA ALA A 254 -38.73 7.00 35.77
C ALA A 254 -38.55 5.48 35.93
N ASP A 255 -38.38 4.74 34.83
CA ASP A 255 -38.20 3.29 34.80
C ASP A 255 -36.73 2.85 34.90
N GLY A 256 -35.75 3.76 34.77
CA GLY A 256 -34.32 3.45 34.88
C GLY A 256 -33.85 2.36 33.91
N ALA A 257 -34.49 2.24 32.74
CA ALA A 257 -34.22 1.16 31.80
C ALA A 257 -32.82 1.23 31.19
N GLU A 258 -32.20 0.08 30.96
CA GLU A 258 -30.92 0.00 30.24
C GLU A 258 -31.09 0.30 28.74
N GLU A 259 -30.32 1.26 28.26
CA GLU A 259 -30.29 1.74 26.88
C GLU A 259 -28.88 1.61 26.30
N LEU A 260 -28.78 1.54 24.98
CA LEU A 260 -27.53 1.54 24.24
C LEU A 260 -27.39 2.83 23.43
N LEU A 261 -26.28 3.55 23.64
CA LEU A 261 -25.82 4.60 22.74
C LEU A 261 -25.09 3.95 21.57
N LEU A 262 -25.59 4.24 20.37
CA LEU A 262 -25.14 3.70 19.09
C LEU A 262 -24.96 4.82 18.07
N ASN A 263 -24.20 4.53 17.01
CA ASN A 263 -24.23 5.33 15.78
C ASN A 263 -24.91 4.49 14.69
N VAL A 264 -26.07 4.95 14.24
CA VAL A 264 -26.91 4.27 13.24
C VAL A 264 -27.28 5.27 12.15
N GLY A 265 -26.95 4.96 10.90
CA GLY A 265 -27.21 5.86 9.77
C GLY A 265 -26.43 7.18 9.84
N GLY A 266 -25.26 7.18 10.49
CA GLY A 266 -24.47 8.39 10.75
C GLY A 266 -25.05 9.30 11.84
N ARG A 267 -26.01 8.82 12.64
CA ARG A 267 -26.65 9.57 13.72
C ARG A 267 -26.45 8.86 15.06
N PHE A 268 -26.17 9.63 16.11
CA PHE A 268 -26.12 9.08 17.48
C PHE A 268 -27.53 8.82 17.99
N ARG A 269 -27.79 7.60 18.47
CA ARG A 269 -29.11 7.17 18.96
C ARG A 269 -28.99 6.42 20.28
N LEU A 270 -29.96 6.66 21.16
CA LEU A 270 -30.22 5.85 22.34
C LEU A 270 -31.31 4.82 22.01
N VAL A 271 -31.00 3.55 22.18
CA VAL A 271 -31.88 2.44 21.79
C VAL A 271 -32.11 1.50 22.95
N ARG A 272 -33.38 1.16 23.21
CA ARG A 272 -33.75 0.05 24.09
C ARG A 272 -33.76 -1.25 23.29
N PRO A 273 -32.95 -2.28 23.62
CA PRO A 273 -32.92 -3.53 22.85
C PRO A 273 -34.29 -4.21 22.70
N GLY A 274 -35.15 -4.13 23.72
CA GLY A 274 -36.51 -4.67 23.68
C GLY A 274 -37.53 -3.83 22.90
N ALA A 275 -37.19 -2.61 22.50
CA ALA A 275 -38.04 -1.71 21.73
C ALA A 275 -37.21 -0.89 20.72
N PRO A 276 -36.51 -1.55 19.77
CA PRO A 276 -35.49 -0.90 18.96
C PRO A 276 -36.02 0.18 18.01
N GLY A 277 -37.30 0.07 17.60
CA GLY A 277 -37.98 1.08 16.78
C GLY A 277 -38.32 2.39 17.52
N ALA A 278 -38.21 2.43 18.85
CA ALA A 278 -38.49 3.61 19.67
C ALA A 278 -37.23 4.40 20.06
N GLY A 279 -36.10 4.18 19.36
CA GLY A 279 -34.83 4.84 19.66
C GLY A 279 -34.89 6.37 19.52
N ARG A 280 -34.21 7.09 20.40
CA ARG A 280 -34.10 8.56 20.41
C ARG A 280 -32.80 9.01 19.77
N GLU A 281 -32.89 9.90 18.78
CA GLU A 281 -31.71 10.56 18.20
C GLU A 281 -31.19 11.68 19.11
N ILE A 282 -29.86 11.83 19.15
CA ILE A 282 -29.16 12.97 19.74
C ILE A 282 -28.56 13.79 18.58
N PRO A 283 -29.26 14.83 18.08
CA PRO A 283 -28.77 15.61 16.95
C PRO A 283 -27.57 16.46 17.38
N PHE A 284 -26.59 16.60 16.48
CA PHE A 284 -25.45 17.49 16.74
C PHE A 284 -25.17 18.37 15.53
N ALA A 285 -24.55 19.52 15.79
CA ALA A 285 -23.96 20.39 14.78
C ALA A 285 -22.56 20.81 15.23
N ALA A 286 -21.53 20.40 14.49
CA ALA A 286 -20.13 20.70 14.77
C ALA A 286 -19.52 21.55 13.66
N THR A 287 -18.75 22.57 14.01
CA THR A 287 -18.03 23.39 13.02
C THR A 287 -16.57 22.97 12.95
N LEU A 288 -16.19 22.25 11.89
CA LEU A 288 -14.79 21.86 11.65
C LEU A 288 -14.05 23.01 10.93
N PRO A 289 -13.06 23.66 11.57
CA PRO A 289 -12.19 24.60 10.90
C PRO A 289 -11.21 23.83 10.00
N VAL A 290 -11.05 24.31 8.77
CA VAL A 290 -10.06 23.79 7.83
C VAL A 290 -9.35 24.98 7.21
N ASP A 291 -8.04 25.04 7.40
CA ASP A 291 -7.20 26.01 6.73
C ASP A 291 -6.71 25.43 5.38
N ARG A 292 -6.83 26.23 4.31
CA ARG A 292 -6.47 25.83 2.95
C ARG A 292 -5.40 26.79 2.44
N PRO A 293 -4.12 26.41 2.47
CA PRO A 293 -3.06 27.29 2.02
C PRO A 293 -3.22 27.62 0.54
N ARG A 294 -3.03 28.90 0.19
CA ARG A 294 -2.86 29.33 -1.20
C ARG A 294 -1.39 29.31 -1.53
N TYR A 295 -1.02 28.59 -2.57
CA TYR A 295 0.35 28.48 -3.03
C TYR A 295 0.41 28.53 -4.56
N ARG A 296 1.60 28.79 -5.10
CA ARG A 296 1.81 28.78 -6.54
C ARG A 296 1.83 27.32 -7.02
N VAL A 297 0.81 26.94 -7.79
CA VAL A 297 0.78 25.63 -8.43
C VAL A 297 1.93 25.52 -9.45
N LYS A 298 2.59 24.35 -9.45
CA LYS A 298 3.71 24.02 -10.31
C LYS A 298 3.32 24.19 -11.78
N GLU A 299 4.13 24.91 -12.51
CA GLU A 299 4.00 24.97 -13.97
C GLU A 299 4.77 23.82 -14.59
N TYR A 300 4.05 22.96 -15.32
CA TYR A 300 4.67 21.85 -16.04
C TYR A 300 5.29 22.33 -17.35
N ASP A 301 6.59 22.05 -17.54
CA ASP A 301 7.21 22.12 -18.87
C ASP A 301 7.12 20.74 -19.53
N PHE A 302 5.96 20.46 -20.13
CA PHE A 302 5.77 19.25 -20.92
C PHE A 302 6.36 19.37 -22.33
N ASP A 303 6.57 20.59 -22.84
CA ASP A 303 7.10 20.85 -24.18
C ASP A 303 8.56 20.40 -24.32
N GLY A 304 9.36 20.47 -23.24
CA GLY A 304 10.66 19.81 -23.16
C GLY A 304 11.61 20.17 -24.32
N ARG A 305 11.50 21.40 -24.85
CA ARG A 305 12.31 21.84 -26.01
C ARG A 305 13.77 22.09 -25.65
N ARG A 306 14.07 22.19 -24.36
CA ARG A 306 15.42 22.36 -23.82
C ARG A 306 16.05 20.99 -23.57
N VAL A 307 17.36 20.91 -23.77
CA VAL A 307 18.16 19.78 -23.31
C VAL A 307 18.09 19.73 -21.79
N ARG A 308 17.88 18.54 -21.21
CA ARG A 308 17.73 18.33 -19.77
C ARG A 308 18.79 17.37 -19.25
N PRO A 309 19.36 17.61 -18.06
CA PRO A 309 20.20 16.62 -17.40
C PRO A 309 19.34 15.41 -17.01
N VAL A 310 19.89 14.22 -17.16
CA VAL A 310 19.31 12.98 -16.62
C VAL A 310 19.47 12.97 -15.11
N ARG A 311 18.38 12.71 -14.39
CA ARG A 311 18.36 12.54 -12.92
C ARG A 311 17.96 11.13 -12.52
N GLY A 312 17.27 10.40 -13.39
CA GLY A 312 16.82 9.01 -13.21
C GLY A 312 17.93 7.98 -13.42
N ILE A 313 19.00 8.07 -12.62
CA ILE A 313 20.02 7.03 -12.52
C ILE A 313 19.48 5.94 -11.60
N GLN A 314 19.36 4.72 -12.11
CA GLN A 314 18.83 3.57 -11.38
C GLN A 314 19.93 2.52 -11.16
N LEU A 315 20.00 2.00 -9.92
CA LEU A 315 20.87 0.89 -9.51
C LEU A 315 22.34 1.08 -9.93
N PRO A 316 23.01 2.18 -9.55
CA PRO A 316 24.44 2.31 -9.83
C PRO A 316 25.25 1.26 -9.07
N ALA A 317 26.32 0.78 -9.71
CA ALA A 317 27.22 -0.22 -9.18
C ALA A 317 28.67 0.24 -9.38
N LEU A 318 29.44 0.30 -8.29
CA LEU A 318 30.87 0.62 -8.31
C LEU A 318 31.66 -0.63 -8.70
N SER A 319 32.65 -0.50 -9.57
CA SER A 319 33.50 -1.62 -9.99
C SER A 319 34.37 -2.11 -8.83
N PRO A 320 34.79 -3.39 -8.83
CA PRO A 320 35.66 -3.94 -7.78
C PRO A 320 36.96 -3.15 -7.58
N ASP A 321 37.54 -2.58 -8.64
CA ASP A 321 38.73 -1.71 -8.56
C ASP A 321 38.43 -0.26 -8.10
N GLY A 322 37.16 0.13 -8.01
CA GLY A 322 36.74 1.49 -7.65
C GLY A 322 36.95 2.55 -8.74
N GLU A 323 37.32 2.16 -9.97
CA GLU A 323 37.65 3.10 -11.05
C GLU A 323 36.46 3.43 -11.95
N GLN A 324 35.42 2.60 -11.97
CA GLN A 324 34.27 2.74 -12.86
C GLN A 324 32.93 2.61 -12.13
N VAL A 325 31.90 3.25 -12.68
CA VAL A 325 30.51 3.10 -12.25
C VAL A 325 29.67 2.65 -13.43
N ALA A 326 28.91 1.58 -13.25
CA ALA A 326 27.86 1.15 -14.17
C ALA A 326 26.48 1.53 -13.63
N PHE A 327 25.53 1.88 -14.48
CA PHE A 327 24.17 2.25 -14.06
C PHE A 327 23.15 2.16 -15.21
N ALA A 328 21.86 2.12 -14.87
CA ALA A 328 20.78 2.27 -15.85
C ALA A 328 20.25 3.70 -15.90
N ALA A 329 20.03 4.22 -17.11
CA ALA A 329 19.43 5.53 -17.36
C ALA A 329 18.84 5.56 -18.78
N LEU A 330 17.69 6.23 -18.97
CA LEU A 330 17.03 6.35 -20.28
C LEU A 330 16.79 4.98 -20.98
N ASN A 331 16.38 3.98 -20.20
CA ASN A 331 16.16 2.60 -20.64
C ASN A 331 17.40 1.97 -21.33
N ALA A 332 18.59 2.31 -20.84
CA ALA A 332 19.88 1.86 -21.37
C ALA A 332 20.89 1.62 -20.24
N LEU A 333 21.85 0.73 -20.50
CA LEU A 333 22.98 0.43 -19.62
C LEU A 333 24.19 1.29 -19.99
N TRP A 334 24.80 1.92 -18.99
CA TRP A 334 25.92 2.86 -19.15
C TRP A 334 27.08 2.53 -18.22
N VAL A 335 28.28 2.96 -18.59
CA VAL A 335 29.48 2.94 -17.74
C VAL A 335 30.24 4.27 -17.84
N CYS A 336 30.82 4.74 -16.73
CA CYS A 336 31.69 5.91 -16.70
C CYS A 336 32.80 5.77 -15.65
N GLY A 337 33.87 6.58 -15.75
CA GLY A 337 34.96 6.58 -14.76
C GLY A 337 34.61 7.35 -13.48
N THR A 338 35.11 6.90 -12.33
CA THR A 338 34.87 7.55 -11.04
C THR A 338 35.63 8.86 -10.87
N SER A 339 36.71 9.09 -11.62
CA SER A 339 37.41 10.39 -11.68
C SER A 339 36.49 11.52 -12.21
N GLY A 340 35.48 11.16 -13.00
CA GLY A 340 34.53 12.09 -13.64
C GLY A 340 35.13 12.82 -14.85
N GLY A 341 34.29 13.57 -15.57
CA GLY A 341 34.72 14.51 -16.61
C GLY A 341 34.54 14.05 -18.06
N GLY A 342 34.47 12.74 -18.32
CA GLY A 342 34.13 12.18 -19.64
C GLY A 342 32.64 11.82 -19.78
N PRO A 343 32.09 11.78 -21.01
CA PRO A 343 30.73 11.28 -21.25
C PRO A 343 30.63 9.79 -20.92
N PRO A 344 29.52 9.33 -20.30
CA PRO A 344 29.31 7.90 -20.07
C PRO A 344 29.21 7.14 -21.40
N ARG A 345 29.78 5.94 -21.44
CA ARG A 345 29.70 5.02 -22.58
C ARG A 345 28.45 4.16 -22.46
N LYS A 346 27.59 4.19 -23.48
CA LYS A 346 26.44 3.28 -23.59
C LYS A 346 26.92 1.88 -23.95
N LEU A 347 26.38 0.88 -23.28
CA LEU A 347 26.67 -0.54 -23.51
C LEU A 347 25.51 -1.24 -24.20
N VAL A 348 24.29 -1.06 -23.68
CA VAL A 348 23.06 -1.71 -24.15
C VAL A 348 21.93 -0.69 -24.20
N GLN A 349 21.08 -0.76 -25.24
CA GLN A 349 19.84 0.00 -25.35
C GLN A 349 18.68 -0.99 -25.42
N ALA A 350 17.75 -0.95 -24.47
CA ALA A 350 16.53 -1.73 -24.58
C ALA A 350 15.61 -1.18 -25.67
N GLY A 351 14.81 -2.06 -26.26
CA GLY A 351 13.75 -1.70 -27.20
C GLY A 351 12.71 -0.79 -26.55
N PRO A 352 11.98 0.03 -27.32
CA PRO A 352 11.06 1.02 -26.78
C PRO A 352 9.87 0.40 -26.03
N THR A 353 9.54 -0.86 -26.27
CA THR A 353 8.49 -1.60 -25.55
C THR A 353 9.02 -2.45 -24.40
N ARG A 354 10.35 -2.47 -24.18
CA ARG A 354 11.04 -3.30 -23.19
C ARG A 354 11.62 -2.45 -22.09
N PHE A 355 11.87 -3.04 -20.94
CA PHE A 355 12.47 -2.38 -19.79
C PHE A 355 13.75 -3.08 -19.35
N LEU A 356 14.79 -2.28 -19.10
CA LEU A 356 16.08 -2.74 -18.58
C LEU A 356 16.22 -2.34 -17.12
N LEU A 357 16.41 -3.34 -16.27
CA LEU A 357 16.72 -3.19 -14.85
C LEU A 357 18.24 -3.12 -14.67
N GLY A 358 18.69 -2.13 -13.89
CA GLY A 358 20.10 -1.76 -13.77
C GLY A 358 21.06 -2.81 -13.19
N PRO A 359 22.37 -2.53 -13.24
CA PRO A 359 23.38 -3.58 -13.25
C PRO A 359 23.91 -4.01 -11.88
N SER A 360 24.66 -5.11 -11.89
CA SER A 360 25.67 -5.47 -10.89
C SER A 360 26.97 -5.90 -11.57
N TRP A 361 28.11 -5.77 -10.89
CA TRP A 361 29.41 -6.21 -11.41
C TRP A 361 29.64 -7.69 -11.16
N ALA A 362 30.30 -8.37 -12.09
CA ALA A 362 30.96 -9.63 -11.77
C ALA A 362 32.17 -9.36 -10.85
N PRO A 363 32.55 -10.31 -9.97
CA PRO A 363 33.67 -10.12 -9.03
C PRO A 363 35.00 -9.78 -9.72
N ASP A 364 35.18 -10.27 -10.95
CA ASP A 364 36.37 -10.03 -11.78
C ASP A 364 36.46 -8.61 -12.39
N GLY A 365 35.39 -7.82 -12.32
CA GLY A 365 35.31 -6.50 -12.96
C GLY A 365 35.30 -6.51 -14.49
N ALA A 366 35.26 -7.69 -15.14
CA ALA A 366 35.34 -7.82 -16.60
C ALA A 366 33.98 -7.77 -17.29
N SER A 367 32.89 -7.94 -16.53
CA SER A 367 31.53 -8.03 -17.05
C SER A 367 30.49 -7.47 -16.09
N LEU A 368 29.33 -7.11 -16.66
CA LEU A 368 28.16 -6.64 -15.94
C LEU A 368 27.03 -7.65 -16.05
N LEU A 369 26.28 -7.82 -14.98
CA LEU A 369 24.99 -8.48 -14.99
C LEU A 369 23.88 -7.43 -15.02
N TYR A 370 22.79 -7.71 -15.72
CA TYR A 370 21.58 -6.89 -15.72
C TYR A 370 20.36 -7.79 -16.01
N ALA A 371 19.14 -7.25 -15.87
CA ALA A 371 17.93 -7.98 -16.26
C ALA A 371 17.09 -7.17 -17.25
N ASP A 372 16.49 -7.83 -18.24
CA ASP A 372 15.50 -7.21 -19.13
C ASP A 372 14.38 -8.17 -19.50
N ASP A 373 13.28 -7.64 -20.03
CA ASP A 373 12.07 -8.37 -20.38
C ASP A 373 11.94 -8.62 -21.89
N ARG A 374 13.04 -8.57 -22.64
CA ARG A 374 12.96 -8.63 -24.12
C ARG A 374 12.39 -9.96 -24.64
N GLU A 375 12.52 -11.03 -23.86
CA GLU A 375 12.04 -12.38 -24.18
C GLU A 375 10.70 -12.73 -23.51
N GLY A 376 9.95 -11.74 -23.06
CA GLY A 376 8.72 -11.94 -22.32
C GLY A 376 8.97 -11.61 -20.85
N LEU A 377 9.17 -12.58 -19.98
CA LEU A 377 9.52 -12.29 -18.58
C LEU A 377 10.98 -11.85 -18.45
N TYR A 378 11.32 -11.23 -17.32
CA TYR A 378 12.70 -10.85 -17.02
C TYR A 378 13.67 -12.04 -17.13
N ALA A 379 14.79 -11.81 -17.81
CA ALA A 379 15.93 -12.71 -17.86
C ALA A 379 17.20 -11.99 -17.40
N VAL A 380 18.02 -12.68 -16.61
CA VAL A 380 19.34 -12.19 -16.18
C VAL A 380 20.34 -12.43 -17.30
N ARG A 381 21.06 -11.37 -17.69
CA ARG A 381 22.06 -11.38 -18.75
C ARG A 381 23.42 -10.95 -18.22
N ARG A 382 24.47 -11.47 -18.84
CA ARG A 382 25.86 -11.03 -18.65
C ARG A 382 26.32 -10.31 -19.91
N HIS A 383 26.94 -9.15 -19.75
CA HIS A 383 27.57 -8.37 -20.81
C HIS A 383 29.06 -8.24 -20.55
N VAL A 384 29.89 -8.75 -21.47
CA VAL A 384 31.36 -8.69 -21.36
C VAL A 384 31.86 -7.35 -21.89
N LEU A 385 32.51 -6.55 -21.04
CA LEU A 385 32.82 -5.15 -21.36
C LEU A 385 33.77 -4.97 -22.55
N ARG A 386 34.72 -5.89 -22.72
CA ARG A 386 35.77 -5.82 -23.75
C ARG A 386 35.25 -6.21 -25.14
N THR A 387 34.42 -7.24 -25.21
CA THR A 387 33.95 -7.81 -26.49
C THR A 387 32.55 -7.33 -26.87
N GLY A 388 31.76 -6.89 -25.90
CA GLY A 388 30.33 -6.60 -26.07
C GLY A 388 29.46 -7.86 -26.15
N GLU A 389 30.05 -9.05 -25.93
CA GLU A 389 29.32 -10.32 -25.98
C GLU A 389 28.27 -10.39 -24.85
N GLU A 390 27.07 -10.86 -25.19
CA GLU A 390 25.96 -11.04 -24.25
C GLU A 390 25.58 -12.52 -24.11
N SER A 391 25.38 -12.99 -22.89
CA SER A 391 24.87 -14.32 -22.58
C SER A 391 23.75 -14.29 -21.55
N VAL A 392 22.86 -15.28 -21.57
CA VAL A 392 21.76 -15.40 -20.61
C VAL A 392 22.17 -16.34 -19.48
N LEU A 393 22.07 -15.88 -18.23
CA LEU A 393 22.39 -16.68 -17.04
C LEU A 393 21.16 -17.33 -16.40
N ALA A 394 20.02 -16.65 -16.42
CA ALA A 394 18.77 -17.17 -15.87
C ALA A 394 17.54 -16.61 -16.60
N ARG A 395 16.50 -17.45 -16.75
CA ARG A 395 15.22 -17.13 -17.42
C ARG A 395 14.06 -17.25 -16.44
N GLY A 396 12.85 -16.91 -16.88
CA GLY A 396 11.62 -17.20 -16.13
C GLY A 396 11.30 -16.19 -15.04
N GLY A 397 11.54 -14.91 -15.30
CA GLY A 397 11.23 -13.82 -14.37
C GLY A 397 12.24 -13.77 -13.23
N ARG A 398 13.51 -13.52 -13.56
CA ARG A 398 14.61 -13.36 -12.59
C ARG A 398 15.13 -11.93 -12.61
N VAL A 399 15.25 -11.32 -11.43
CA VAL A 399 15.67 -9.93 -11.25
C VAL A 399 16.68 -9.79 -10.11
N HIS A 400 17.31 -8.61 -10.02
CA HIS A 400 18.30 -8.27 -9.01
C HIS A 400 19.44 -9.31 -8.87
N PRO A 401 20.18 -9.59 -9.96
CA PRO A 401 21.23 -10.59 -9.97
C PRO A 401 22.46 -10.19 -9.15
N ALA A 402 23.05 -11.14 -8.45
CA ALA A 402 24.36 -11.00 -7.80
C ALA A 402 25.16 -12.31 -7.89
N LEU A 403 26.37 -12.27 -8.44
CA LEU A 403 27.28 -13.42 -8.45
C LEU A 403 27.94 -13.60 -7.09
N SER A 404 28.16 -14.87 -6.71
CA SER A 404 29.00 -15.22 -5.57
C SER A 404 30.44 -14.73 -5.76
N PRO A 405 31.21 -14.56 -4.69
CA PRO A 405 32.60 -14.08 -4.78
C PRO A 405 33.50 -14.92 -5.69
N ASP A 406 33.26 -16.24 -5.76
CA ASP A 406 33.93 -17.19 -6.66
C ASP A 406 33.44 -17.13 -8.12
N GLY A 407 32.31 -16.46 -8.38
CA GLY A 407 31.69 -16.35 -9.69
C GLY A 407 30.93 -17.59 -10.17
N GLU A 408 30.80 -18.64 -9.35
CA GLU A 408 30.20 -19.93 -9.75
C GLU A 408 28.69 -20.00 -9.53
N ARG A 409 28.15 -19.18 -8.63
CA ARG A 409 26.74 -19.15 -8.23
C ARG A 409 26.10 -17.80 -8.49
N LEU A 410 24.83 -17.81 -8.88
CA LEU A 410 24.01 -16.62 -9.10
C LEU A 410 22.88 -16.57 -8.07
N ALA A 411 22.84 -15.54 -7.24
CA ALA A 411 21.66 -15.18 -6.45
C ALA A 411 20.76 -14.21 -7.21
N CYS A 412 19.45 -14.40 -7.13
CA CYS A 412 18.45 -13.52 -7.73
C CYS A 412 17.09 -13.68 -7.04
N LEU A 413 16.16 -12.77 -7.33
CA LEU A 413 14.76 -12.89 -6.92
C LEU A 413 13.90 -13.40 -8.08
N ASP A 414 12.95 -14.28 -7.80
CA ASP A 414 11.87 -14.61 -8.75
C ASP A 414 10.70 -13.62 -8.65
N MET A 415 9.73 -13.72 -9.56
CA MET A 415 8.54 -12.83 -9.57
C MET A 415 7.59 -13.02 -8.38
N ALA A 416 7.76 -14.09 -7.59
CA ALA A 416 7.05 -14.25 -6.33
C ALA A 416 7.83 -13.67 -5.14
N GLY A 417 9.02 -13.10 -5.37
CA GLY A 417 9.89 -12.56 -4.33
C GLY A 417 10.74 -13.61 -3.61
N ASN A 418 10.81 -14.85 -4.11
CA ASN A 418 11.69 -15.86 -3.53
C ASN A 418 13.15 -15.55 -3.82
N LEU A 419 14.01 -15.73 -2.82
CA LEU A 419 15.46 -15.75 -3.01
C LEU A 419 15.88 -17.11 -3.61
N VAL A 420 16.41 -17.07 -4.82
CA VAL A 420 16.86 -18.25 -5.57
C VAL A 420 18.37 -18.17 -5.81
N VAL A 421 19.06 -19.29 -5.60
CA VAL A 421 20.46 -19.47 -5.98
C VAL A 421 20.56 -20.51 -7.09
N ARG A 422 21.29 -20.17 -8.15
CA ARG A 422 21.56 -21.01 -9.31
C ARG A 422 23.04 -21.34 -9.41
N GLU A 423 23.38 -22.62 -9.52
CA GLU A 423 24.71 -23.08 -9.90
C GLU A 423 24.90 -22.85 -11.41
N LEU A 424 25.90 -22.06 -11.82
CA LEU A 424 26.03 -21.66 -13.23
C LEU A 424 26.48 -22.82 -14.13
N ALA A 425 27.36 -23.69 -13.64
CA ALA A 425 27.91 -24.79 -14.43
C ALA A 425 26.85 -25.87 -14.75
N SER A 426 26.01 -26.21 -13.77
CA SER A 426 24.97 -27.25 -13.93
C SER A 426 23.60 -26.68 -14.31
N GLY A 427 23.35 -25.39 -14.03
CA GLY A 427 22.05 -24.76 -14.15
C GLY A 427 21.06 -25.14 -13.04
N ALA A 428 21.49 -25.88 -12.02
CA ALA A 428 20.63 -26.28 -10.90
C ALA A 428 20.20 -25.07 -10.07
N GLU A 429 18.92 -24.99 -9.73
CA GLU A 429 18.34 -23.90 -8.91
C GLU A 429 17.83 -24.40 -7.57
N ARG A 430 17.96 -23.55 -6.55
CA ARG A 430 17.43 -23.79 -5.22
C ARG A 430 16.82 -22.52 -4.65
N THR A 431 15.59 -22.63 -4.16
CA THR A 431 14.96 -21.57 -3.36
C THR A 431 15.51 -21.63 -1.93
N LEU A 432 16.15 -20.55 -1.49
CA LEU A 432 16.69 -20.44 -0.14
C LEU A 432 15.69 -19.85 0.84
N ALA A 433 14.90 -18.87 0.40
CA ALA A 433 13.93 -18.18 1.25
C ALA A 433 12.71 -17.69 0.46
N ALA A 434 11.53 -17.85 1.04
CA ALA A 434 10.30 -17.18 0.59
C ALA A 434 10.17 -15.81 1.27
N PRO A 435 9.52 -14.81 0.65
CA PRO A 435 9.35 -13.49 1.25
C PRO A 435 8.46 -13.54 2.51
N LEU A 436 8.77 -12.71 3.51
CA LEU A 436 8.02 -12.67 4.78
C LEU A 436 6.67 -11.94 4.68
N GLY A 437 6.52 -11.04 3.71
CA GLY A 437 5.30 -10.25 3.49
C GLY A 437 5.02 -10.00 2.02
N GLY A 438 3.86 -9.41 1.70
CA GLY A 438 3.52 -8.98 0.35
C GLY A 438 3.79 -7.50 0.06
N GLY A 439 3.21 -6.99 -1.03
CA GLY A 439 3.32 -5.58 -1.44
C GLY A 439 4.62 -5.21 -2.14
N GLY A 440 5.14 -6.11 -2.99
CA GLY A 440 6.35 -5.95 -3.80
C GLY A 440 7.46 -6.95 -3.47
N LEU A 441 8.55 -6.92 -4.24
CA LEU A 441 9.72 -7.77 -4.03
C LEU A 441 10.50 -7.36 -2.76
N PRO A 442 11.18 -8.30 -2.08
CA PRO A 442 12.16 -7.97 -1.05
C PRO A 442 13.40 -7.28 -1.66
N GLY A 443 14.31 -6.85 -0.78
CA GLY A 443 15.55 -6.18 -1.12
C GLY A 443 16.52 -7.04 -1.93
N ARG A 444 17.44 -6.35 -2.59
CA ARG A 444 18.46 -6.98 -3.45
C ARG A 444 19.39 -7.86 -2.62
N PRO A 445 19.73 -9.08 -3.09
CA PRO A 445 20.66 -9.96 -2.39
C PRO A 445 22.10 -9.43 -2.44
N SER A 446 22.80 -9.52 -1.32
CA SER A 446 24.23 -9.23 -1.17
C SER A 446 24.96 -10.43 -0.59
N TRP A 447 26.00 -10.91 -1.26
CA TRP A 447 26.83 -12.01 -0.77
C TRP A 447 27.75 -11.54 0.36
N SER A 448 27.94 -12.42 1.35
CA SER A 448 29.11 -12.39 2.23
C SER A 448 30.39 -12.74 1.45
N PRO A 449 31.57 -12.26 1.88
CA PRO A 449 32.82 -12.47 1.14
C PRO A 449 33.26 -13.93 1.00
N ASP A 450 32.84 -14.80 1.92
CA ASP A 450 33.11 -16.25 1.85
C ASP A 450 32.08 -17.00 1.00
N GLY A 451 31.07 -16.30 0.46
CA GLY A 451 29.99 -16.89 -0.33
C GLY A 451 29.08 -17.81 0.47
N ARG A 452 29.12 -17.79 1.81
CA ARG A 452 28.30 -18.69 2.64
C ARG A 452 26.94 -18.12 2.95
N PHE A 453 26.83 -16.81 3.15
CA PHE A 453 25.61 -16.11 3.52
C PHE A 453 25.16 -15.11 2.45
N LEU A 454 23.85 -14.89 2.41
CA LEU A 454 23.20 -13.83 1.64
C LEU A 454 22.43 -12.91 2.58
N ALA A 455 22.63 -11.60 2.45
CA ALA A 455 21.89 -10.58 3.17
C ALA A 455 20.97 -9.79 2.23
N PHE A 456 19.76 -9.47 2.67
CA PHE A 456 18.81 -8.63 1.94
C PHE A 456 17.79 -7.99 2.89
N CYS A 457 17.05 -6.99 2.43
CA CYS A 457 16.01 -6.35 3.24
C CYS A 457 14.67 -7.08 3.06
N ASP A 458 13.98 -7.40 4.15
CA ASP A 458 12.62 -7.93 4.10
C ASP A 458 11.79 -7.30 5.23
N ARG A 459 10.46 -7.50 5.22
CA ARG A 459 9.56 -6.91 6.21
C ARG A 459 8.93 -8.00 7.05
N ASN A 460 9.12 -7.95 8.36
CA ASN A 460 8.31 -8.78 9.26
C ASN A 460 6.93 -8.16 9.47
N ARG A 461 6.05 -8.89 10.15
CA ARG A 461 4.75 -8.39 10.60
C ARG A 461 4.73 -8.49 12.13
N LEU A 462 4.39 -7.41 12.83
CA LEU A 462 4.50 -7.38 14.30
C LEU A 462 3.40 -8.17 15.02
N ASN A 463 2.19 -8.14 14.49
CA ASN A 463 1.02 -8.83 15.03
C ASN A 463 0.10 -9.28 13.88
N ARG A 464 -1.00 -9.98 14.17
CA ARG A 464 -1.96 -10.53 13.20
C ARG A 464 -3.17 -9.63 12.96
N ARG A 465 -3.35 -8.54 13.72
CA ARG A 465 -4.38 -7.51 13.47
C ARG A 465 -3.97 -6.48 12.42
N PHE A 466 -2.71 -6.07 12.42
CA PHE A 466 -2.15 -5.04 11.54
C PHE A 466 -0.99 -5.61 10.74
N ARG A 467 -0.79 -5.14 9.51
CA ARG A 467 0.21 -5.70 8.57
C ARG A 467 1.57 -5.00 8.66
N GLU A 468 1.60 -3.82 9.27
CA GLU A 468 2.77 -2.97 9.38
C GLU A 468 3.83 -3.62 10.28
N GLY A 469 5.09 -3.47 9.90
CA GLY A 469 6.23 -3.97 10.67
C GLY A 469 7.49 -3.18 10.35
N TYR A 470 8.65 -3.77 10.61
CA TYR A 470 9.92 -3.10 10.32
C TYR A 470 10.56 -3.72 9.08
N ASN A 471 11.22 -2.87 8.30
CA ASN A 471 12.15 -3.33 7.27
C ASN A 471 13.45 -3.74 7.97
N LEU A 472 13.77 -5.03 7.91
CA LEU A 472 14.86 -5.68 8.65
C LEU A 472 15.92 -6.22 7.69
N VAL A 473 17.13 -6.41 8.22
CA VAL A 473 18.19 -7.17 7.55
C VAL A 473 17.93 -8.65 7.76
N ARG A 474 17.68 -9.38 6.67
CA ARG A 474 17.53 -10.83 6.64
C ARG A 474 18.80 -11.49 6.13
N VAL A 475 19.34 -12.44 6.87
CA VAL A 475 20.56 -13.18 6.52
C VAL A 475 20.25 -14.67 6.44
N VAL A 476 20.56 -15.28 5.29
CA VAL A 476 20.28 -16.68 4.99
C VAL A 476 21.59 -17.43 4.73
N ASP A 477 21.80 -18.58 5.39
CA ASP A 477 22.92 -19.49 5.10
C ASP A 477 22.63 -20.22 3.79
N THR A 478 23.49 -20.07 2.80
CA THR A 478 23.32 -20.68 1.48
C THR A 478 23.40 -22.20 1.52
N ARG A 479 23.88 -22.83 2.59
CA ARG A 479 23.82 -24.29 2.74
C ARG A 479 22.42 -24.75 3.12
N ALA A 480 21.64 -23.88 3.76
CA ALA A 480 20.27 -24.17 4.10
C ALA A 480 19.34 -23.88 2.91
N GLY A 481 18.62 -24.91 2.47
CA GLY A 481 17.61 -24.76 1.43
C GLY A 481 17.14 -26.13 0.94
N LYS A 482 15.88 -26.24 0.55
CA LYS A 482 15.33 -27.45 -0.05
C LYS A 482 15.70 -27.48 -1.53
N ALA A 483 16.36 -28.54 -2.01
CA ALA A 483 16.59 -28.71 -3.44
C ALA A 483 15.25 -28.62 -4.19
N GLY A 484 15.16 -27.74 -5.19
CA GLY A 484 13.94 -27.57 -5.97
C GLY A 484 13.72 -28.80 -6.84
N GLY A 485 12.74 -29.64 -6.47
CA GLY A 485 12.23 -30.67 -7.36
C GLY A 485 11.48 -30.04 -8.52
N SER A 486 11.84 -30.42 -9.76
CA SER A 486 11.02 -30.16 -10.93
C SER A 486 9.65 -30.84 -10.73
N GLY A 487 8.59 -30.04 -10.72
CA GLY A 487 7.20 -30.43 -10.97
C GLY A 487 6.76 -31.85 -10.62
N ALA A 488 6.39 -32.06 -9.36
CA ALA A 488 5.27 -32.92 -8.96
C ALA A 488 4.87 -32.48 -7.55
N THR A 489 3.77 -31.76 -7.43
CA THR A 489 3.14 -31.48 -6.14
C THR A 489 2.75 -32.81 -5.50
N GLY A 490 3.27 -33.09 -4.31
CA GLY A 490 2.78 -34.19 -3.49
C GLY A 490 1.29 -33.99 -3.22
N GLU A 491 0.50 -34.93 -3.71
CA GLU A 491 -0.88 -35.13 -3.26
C GLU A 491 -0.84 -35.43 -1.76
N THR A 492 -1.21 -34.47 -0.93
CA THR A 492 -1.82 -34.79 0.36
C THR A 492 -3.21 -35.32 0.03
N SER A 493 -3.33 -36.63 -0.06
CA SER A 493 -4.59 -37.33 -0.19
C SER A 493 -5.50 -36.95 0.98
N GLY A 494 -6.55 -36.19 0.68
CA GLY A 494 -7.71 -36.09 1.53
C GLY A 494 -8.41 -37.45 1.55
N THR A 495 -8.35 -38.14 2.68
CA THR A 495 -9.25 -39.26 2.93
C THR A 495 -10.62 -38.72 3.28
N SER A 496 -11.52 -38.85 2.32
CA SER A 496 -12.96 -38.70 2.47
C SER A 496 -13.48 -39.61 3.58
N HIS A 497 -14.20 -39.02 4.55
CA HIS A 497 -15.07 -39.76 5.45
C HIS A 497 -16.23 -40.37 4.65
N THR A 498 -16.32 -41.70 4.66
CA THR A 498 -17.57 -42.43 4.43
C THR A 498 -17.91 -43.24 5.68
N SER A 499 -19.19 -43.18 6.01
CA SER A 499 -19.91 -43.84 7.09
C SER A 499 -19.75 -45.36 7.12
N GLY A 500 -19.67 -45.96 8.31
CA GLY A 500 -19.83 -47.40 8.51
C GLY A 500 -19.51 -47.87 9.93
N THR A 501 -20.57 -48.16 10.68
CA THR A 501 -20.69 -48.87 11.97
C THR A 501 -19.70 -49.99 12.27
N SER A 502 -19.21 -50.11 13.52
CA SER A 502 -19.38 -51.29 14.39
C SER A 502 -18.76 -51.10 15.79
N GLU A 503 -19.36 -51.81 16.75
CA GLU A 503 -19.21 -51.77 18.21
C GLU A 503 -17.91 -52.35 18.79
N ALA A 504 -17.80 -52.17 20.13
CA ALA A 504 -17.01 -52.89 21.14
C ALA A 504 -15.51 -52.58 21.18
N GLY A 505 -14.84 -52.46 22.32
CA GLY A 505 -15.16 -52.69 23.73
C GLY A 505 -13.82 -52.83 24.49
N GLU A 506 -13.80 -52.34 25.73
CA GLU A 506 -13.00 -52.84 26.85
C GLU A 506 -11.46 -52.68 26.93
N THR A 507 -11.09 -51.97 28.01
CA THR A 507 -10.07 -52.30 29.05
C THR A 507 -8.58 -52.09 28.74
N ALA A 508 -7.82 -51.23 29.43
CA ALA A 508 -7.43 -51.11 30.86
C ALA A 508 -6.07 -51.77 31.20
N ASN A 509 -5.23 -50.98 31.88
CA ASN A 509 -4.05 -51.35 32.71
C ASN A 509 -2.80 -51.91 31.99
N ALA A 510 -1.58 -51.84 32.53
CA ALA A 510 -0.85 -51.03 33.53
C ALA A 510 0.54 -51.72 33.67
N GLY A 511 1.57 -51.00 34.12
CA GLY A 511 2.85 -51.54 34.65
C GLY A 511 4.07 -51.19 33.79
N GLU A 512 5.02 -50.36 34.25
CA GLU A 512 6.08 -50.65 35.27
C GLU A 512 6.93 -51.88 34.90
N THR A 513 8.26 -51.95 34.97
CA THR A 513 9.39 -51.18 35.52
C THR A 513 10.67 -51.82 34.94
N GLY A 514 11.84 -51.18 35.06
CA GLY A 514 13.12 -51.91 35.09
C GLY A 514 14.32 -51.25 34.39
N GLU A 515 15.14 -50.56 35.19
CA GLU A 515 16.48 -50.05 34.87
C GLU A 515 17.50 -51.17 34.61
N THR A 516 18.50 -50.95 33.74
CA THR A 516 19.92 -51.23 34.01
C THR A 516 20.81 -50.47 33.01
N GLY A 517 21.87 -49.83 33.51
CA GLY A 517 22.65 -48.83 32.80
C GLY A 517 23.81 -49.35 31.94
N ALA A 518 24.25 -48.52 31.00
CA ALA A 518 25.60 -48.52 30.45
C ALA A 518 25.94 -47.16 29.81
N SER A 519 27.09 -46.60 30.20
CA SER A 519 27.97 -45.67 29.47
C SER A 519 27.35 -44.45 28.76
N ARG A 520 27.63 -43.25 29.27
CA ARG A 520 27.57 -41.98 28.52
C ARG A 520 28.51 -42.03 27.30
N PRO A 521 28.00 -41.84 26.06
CA PRO A 521 28.79 -41.28 24.99
C PRO A 521 28.56 -39.76 24.94
N ASP A 522 29.54 -39.06 24.38
CA ASP A 522 29.61 -37.62 24.16
C ASP A 522 28.29 -36.96 23.76
N ARG A 523 28.04 -35.76 24.32
CA ARG A 523 27.08 -34.79 23.77
C ARG A 523 27.48 -34.48 22.32
N PRO A 524 26.68 -34.85 21.29
CA PRO A 524 26.80 -34.23 20.00
C PRO A 524 26.01 -32.92 20.05
N ASP A 525 26.77 -31.84 19.81
CA ASP A 525 26.37 -30.60 19.16
C ASP A 525 25.17 -29.78 19.65
N ARG A 526 25.48 -28.47 19.72
CA ARG A 526 24.57 -27.35 19.93
C ARG A 526 23.33 -27.44 19.02
N PRO A 527 22.17 -26.94 19.47
CA PRO A 527 20.95 -26.96 18.69
C PRO A 527 21.15 -26.24 17.35
N ASP A 528 20.62 -26.85 16.29
CA ASP A 528 20.53 -26.31 14.94
C ASP A 528 20.18 -24.82 14.98
N ARG A 529 21.18 -23.99 14.63
CA ARG A 529 20.95 -22.56 14.42
C ARG A 529 20.02 -22.42 13.23
N PRO A 530 18.92 -21.65 13.33
CA PRO A 530 18.01 -21.49 12.21
C PRO A 530 18.74 -20.97 10.97
N ALA A 531 18.42 -21.58 9.83
CA ALA A 531 18.93 -21.32 8.48
C ALA A 531 18.81 -19.86 8.01
N ASP A 532 17.91 -19.11 8.64
CA ASP A 532 17.43 -17.80 8.25
C ASP A 532 17.28 -16.96 9.53
N ARG A 533 17.80 -15.73 9.50
CA ARG A 533 17.85 -14.83 10.65
C ARG A 533 17.49 -13.41 10.26
N LEU A 534 16.83 -12.72 11.18
CA LEU A 534 16.41 -11.33 11.03
C LEU A 534 17.10 -10.46 12.07
N TYR A 535 17.56 -9.30 11.64
CA TYR A 535 18.22 -8.32 12.49
C TYR A 535 17.65 -6.93 12.24
N ALA A 536 17.32 -6.24 13.32
CA ALA A 536 17.07 -4.81 13.27
C ALA A 536 18.40 -4.05 13.23
N VAL A 537 18.44 -2.92 12.51
CA VAL A 537 19.63 -2.04 12.51
C VAL A 537 19.80 -1.38 13.89
N ALA A 538 18.68 -1.03 14.52
CA ALA A 538 18.57 -0.56 15.88
C ALA A 538 17.13 -0.83 16.39
N PRO A 539 16.87 -0.79 17.71
CA PRO A 539 15.52 -0.97 18.23
C PRO A 539 14.52 -0.01 17.58
N HIS A 540 13.44 -0.58 17.02
CA HIS A 540 12.33 0.15 16.40
C HIS A 540 12.73 1.07 15.24
N VAL A 541 13.79 0.69 14.51
CA VAL A 541 14.28 1.40 13.33
C VAL A 541 14.17 0.52 12.10
N SER A 542 13.51 1.03 11.07
CA SER A 542 13.44 0.40 9.75
C SER A 542 14.60 0.82 8.87
N VAL A 543 15.12 -0.13 8.08
CA VAL A 543 15.79 0.20 6.81
C VAL A 543 14.80 1.00 5.95
N SER A 544 15.27 2.07 5.30
CA SER A 544 14.37 3.12 4.81
C SER A 544 13.33 2.57 3.83
N ASP A 545 13.69 1.69 2.90
CA ASP A 545 12.78 0.95 2.02
C ASP A 545 13.34 -0.46 1.70
N ARG A 546 12.60 -1.26 0.92
CA ARG A 546 13.02 -2.63 0.53
C ARG A 546 13.68 -2.72 -0.85
N TYR A 547 14.21 -1.64 -1.42
CA TYR A 547 14.72 -1.67 -2.80
C TYR A 547 16.04 -0.91 -2.95
N ASP A 548 16.08 0.35 -2.53
CA ASP A 548 17.21 1.26 -2.69
C ASP A 548 18.14 1.26 -1.47
N SER A 549 17.70 0.71 -0.35
CA SER A 549 18.29 0.98 0.96
C SER A 549 19.35 -0.01 1.48
N GLY A 550 19.72 -1.03 0.70
CA GLY A 550 20.60 -2.12 1.15
C GLY A 550 19.84 -3.21 1.91
N PRO A 551 20.50 -4.05 2.73
CA PRO A 551 21.92 -4.02 3.12
C PRO A 551 22.89 -4.42 1.99
N VAL A 552 24.13 -3.93 2.06
CA VAL A 552 25.22 -4.34 1.16
C VAL A 552 26.48 -4.67 1.96
N TRP A 553 26.92 -5.92 1.91
CA TRP A 553 28.08 -6.43 2.65
C TRP A 553 29.37 -5.78 2.16
N SER A 554 30.25 -5.39 3.09
CA SER A 554 31.60 -4.95 2.75
C SER A 554 32.44 -6.14 2.25
N PRO A 555 33.33 -5.94 1.26
CA PRO A 555 34.19 -7.02 0.76
C PRO A 555 35.12 -7.65 1.82
N ASP A 556 35.42 -6.95 2.91
CA ASP A 556 36.21 -7.48 4.04
C ASP A 556 35.37 -8.26 5.07
N GLY A 557 34.05 -8.25 4.93
CA GLY A 557 33.12 -9.03 5.75
C GLY A 557 32.72 -8.40 7.07
N ARG A 558 33.27 -7.23 7.42
CA ARG A 558 33.16 -6.64 8.77
C ARG A 558 31.99 -5.69 8.96
N SER A 559 31.32 -5.28 7.88
CA SER A 559 30.23 -4.32 7.96
C SER A 559 29.21 -4.49 6.83
N MET A 560 28.02 -3.93 7.03
CA MET A 560 27.02 -3.73 5.99
C MET A 560 26.71 -2.24 5.84
N ALA A 561 26.61 -1.77 4.60
CA ALA A 561 26.07 -0.45 4.30
C ALA A 561 24.54 -0.53 4.22
N VAL A 562 23.85 0.35 4.95
CA VAL A 562 22.37 0.42 5.01
C VAL A 562 21.91 1.87 4.97
N ILE A 563 20.71 2.12 4.43
CA ILE A 563 20.08 3.44 4.45
C ILE A 563 19.01 3.48 5.54
N VAL A 564 19.17 4.37 6.51
CA VAL A 564 18.25 4.58 7.63
C VAL A 564 17.99 6.06 7.77
N GLU A 565 16.72 6.46 7.95
CA GLU A 565 16.31 7.88 7.96
C GLU A 565 16.86 8.62 6.72
N SER A 566 16.85 7.96 5.56
CA SER A 566 17.37 8.47 4.28
C SER A 566 18.83 8.94 4.31
N ALA A 567 19.63 8.45 5.26
CA ALA A 567 21.07 8.68 5.34
C ALA A 567 21.82 7.34 5.22
N LEU A 568 23.08 7.39 4.80
CA LEU A 568 23.94 6.22 4.71
C LEU A 568 24.55 5.91 6.07
N TRP A 569 24.46 4.65 6.49
CA TRP A 569 25.03 4.12 7.73
C TRP A 569 25.88 2.88 7.46
N LEU A 570 26.85 2.66 8.33
CA LEU A 570 27.66 1.47 8.39
C LEU A 570 27.31 0.67 9.64
N LEU A 571 26.77 -0.54 9.47
CA LEU A 571 26.44 -1.47 10.53
C LEU A 571 27.59 -2.48 10.69
N PRO A 572 28.32 -2.51 11.82
CA PRO A 572 29.29 -3.56 12.11
C PRO A 572 28.61 -4.93 12.17
N VAL A 573 29.22 -5.94 11.54
CA VAL A 573 28.69 -7.32 11.56
C VAL A 573 29.80 -8.35 11.77
N ALA A 574 29.43 -9.46 12.41
CA ALA A 574 30.24 -10.66 12.43
C ALA A 574 30.19 -11.40 11.08
N ALA A 575 31.03 -12.42 10.90
CA ALA A 575 31.11 -13.19 9.67
C ALA A 575 29.78 -13.88 9.27
N ASP A 576 28.91 -14.19 10.25
CA ASP A 576 27.57 -14.76 9.99
C ASP A 576 26.48 -13.70 9.76
N GLY A 577 26.88 -12.43 9.64
CA GLY A 577 26.00 -11.28 9.38
C GLY A 577 25.25 -10.77 10.60
N SER A 578 25.47 -11.33 11.79
CA SER A 578 24.91 -10.77 13.02
C SER A 578 25.51 -9.39 13.32
N PRO A 579 24.71 -8.39 13.73
CA PRO A 579 25.23 -7.11 14.21
C PRO A 579 26.23 -7.29 15.36
N ASP A 580 27.38 -6.63 15.26
CA ASP A 580 28.51 -6.75 16.21
C ASP A 580 28.98 -5.37 16.71
N GLY A 581 28.04 -4.42 16.81
CA GLY A 581 28.29 -3.07 17.30
C GLY A 581 27.26 -2.04 16.86
N GLU A 582 27.42 -0.81 17.35
CA GLU A 582 26.52 0.30 17.03
C GLU A 582 26.71 0.80 15.58
N PRO A 583 25.63 1.07 14.84
CA PRO A 583 25.72 1.61 13.49
C PRO A 583 26.25 3.05 13.50
N ARG A 584 27.11 3.38 12.53
CA ARG A 584 27.70 4.71 12.37
C ARG A 584 27.15 5.43 11.14
N ARG A 585 26.59 6.64 11.32
CA ARG A 585 26.15 7.49 10.21
C ARG A 585 27.34 8.01 9.42
N LEU A 586 27.24 7.98 8.10
CA LEU A 586 28.26 8.45 7.18
C LEU A 586 27.86 9.72 6.41
N THR A 587 26.57 10.01 6.28
CA THR A 587 26.09 11.16 5.51
C THR A 587 25.01 11.96 6.25
N ASP A 588 24.98 13.27 5.99
CA ASP A 588 23.88 14.15 6.41
C ASP A 588 22.97 14.57 5.24
N GLU A 589 23.42 14.32 3.99
CA GLU A 589 22.63 14.47 2.76
C GLU A 589 21.81 13.19 2.47
N PRO A 590 20.75 13.27 1.64
CA PRO A 590 20.00 12.10 1.21
C PRO A 590 20.92 11.07 0.56
N ALA A 591 20.78 9.80 0.91
CA ALA A 591 21.60 8.73 0.37
C ALA A 591 20.77 7.48 0.05
N ASP A 592 21.05 6.85 -1.09
CA ASP A 592 20.37 5.67 -1.60
C ASP A 592 21.34 4.81 -2.44
N HIS A 593 21.00 3.55 -2.69
CA HIS A 593 21.78 2.60 -3.50
C HIS A 593 23.28 2.52 -3.12
N PRO A 594 23.62 2.18 -1.86
CA PRO A 594 25.03 2.00 -1.49
C PRO A 594 25.66 0.84 -2.27
N THR A 595 26.92 0.98 -2.66
CA THR A 595 27.72 -0.07 -3.32
C THR A 595 29.20 0.15 -3.02
N TRP A 596 29.95 -0.94 -2.81
CA TRP A 596 31.34 -0.94 -2.36
C TRP A 596 32.34 -1.08 -3.50
N SER A 597 33.52 -0.48 -3.36
CA SER A 597 34.74 -0.94 -4.03
C SER A 597 35.29 -2.18 -3.32
N GLY A 598 36.05 -3.00 -4.05
CA GLY A 598 36.65 -4.24 -3.56
C GLY A 598 37.66 -4.08 -2.41
N ASP A 599 38.19 -2.86 -2.21
CA ASP A 599 39.09 -2.52 -1.10
C ASP A 599 38.38 -2.31 0.25
N ALA A 600 37.05 -2.44 0.29
CA ALA A 600 36.20 -2.18 1.46
C ALA A 600 36.37 -0.78 2.07
N ARG A 601 36.88 0.19 1.28
CA ARG A 601 37.15 1.55 1.74
C ARG A 601 36.21 2.57 1.13
N HIS A 602 35.85 2.42 -0.14
CA HIS A 602 35.02 3.40 -0.83
C HIS A 602 33.58 2.91 -1.00
N LEU A 603 32.65 3.81 -0.72
CA LEU A 603 31.22 3.63 -0.97
C LEU A 603 30.77 4.64 -2.02
N LEU A 604 30.09 4.14 -3.05
CA LEU A 604 29.29 4.93 -3.96
C LEU A 604 27.82 4.89 -3.50
N TYR A 605 27.13 6.02 -3.58
CA TYR A 605 25.69 6.13 -3.33
C TYR A 605 25.07 7.23 -4.21
N LEU A 606 23.75 7.22 -4.33
CA LEU A 606 22.96 8.27 -4.98
C LEU A 606 22.47 9.31 -3.98
N SER A 607 22.54 10.58 -4.38
CA SER A 607 22.00 11.72 -3.62
C SER A 607 21.36 12.73 -4.55
N GLY A 608 20.02 12.70 -4.64
CA GLY A 608 19.24 13.65 -5.45
C GLY A 608 19.60 13.62 -6.94
N GLY A 609 19.83 12.43 -7.49
CA GLY A 609 20.23 12.21 -8.88
C GLY A 609 21.74 12.38 -9.16
N ARG A 610 22.54 12.61 -8.11
CA ARG A 610 24.01 12.72 -8.22
C ARG A 610 24.66 11.46 -7.67
N LEU A 611 25.66 10.96 -8.37
CA LEU A 611 26.55 9.91 -7.85
C LEU A 611 27.57 10.52 -6.88
N ARG A 612 27.68 9.95 -5.68
CA ARG A 612 28.54 10.42 -4.60
C ARG A 612 29.49 9.31 -4.19
N LEU A 613 30.78 9.60 -4.15
CA LEU A 613 31.82 8.68 -3.69
C LEU A 613 32.38 9.16 -2.36
N LEU A 614 32.44 8.26 -1.38
CA LEU A 614 32.88 8.51 -0.01
C LEU A 614 33.94 7.49 0.41
N ASP A 615 34.93 7.94 1.16
CA ASP A 615 35.85 7.08 1.92
C ASP A 615 35.27 6.84 3.32
N VAL A 616 35.04 5.58 3.70
CA VAL A 616 34.41 5.23 4.98
C VAL A 616 35.27 5.54 6.20
N ARG A 617 36.58 5.75 6.03
CA ARG A 617 37.50 6.15 7.10
C ARG A 617 37.34 7.62 7.48
N GLY A 618 36.76 8.44 6.60
CA GLY A 618 36.48 9.86 6.83
C GLY A 618 36.74 10.72 5.60
N GLY A 619 36.18 11.94 5.61
CA GLY A 619 36.26 12.91 4.52
C GLY A 619 34.89 13.29 3.96
N ALA A 620 34.83 14.39 3.19
CA ALA A 620 33.59 14.81 2.56
C ALA A 620 33.32 13.98 1.28
N PRO A 621 32.08 13.54 1.04
CA PRO A 621 31.74 12.85 -0.21
C PRO A 621 31.95 13.75 -1.43
N ARG A 622 32.55 13.19 -2.50
CA ARG A 622 32.76 13.87 -3.78
C ARG A 622 31.73 13.46 -4.82
N THR A 623 31.32 14.37 -5.69
CA THR A 623 30.42 14.03 -6.82
C THR A 623 31.20 13.34 -7.93
N VAL A 624 30.73 12.18 -8.40
CA VAL A 624 31.13 11.60 -9.68
C VAL A 624 30.27 12.24 -10.76
N ARG A 625 30.85 13.14 -11.56
CA ARG A 625 30.11 13.90 -12.58
C ARG A 625 29.72 12.98 -13.74
N VAL A 626 28.42 12.89 -14.02
CA VAL A 626 27.85 12.17 -15.17
C VAL A 626 27.19 13.18 -16.11
N PRO A 627 27.88 13.64 -17.18
CA PRO A 627 27.30 14.58 -18.14
C PRO A 627 26.38 13.83 -19.13
N LEU A 628 25.25 13.34 -18.63
CA LEU A 628 24.22 12.67 -19.43
C LEU A 628 22.98 13.55 -19.54
N GLU A 629 22.52 13.74 -20.77
CA GLU A 629 21.41 14.62 -21.08
C GLU A 629 20.41 13.94 -22.02
N TYR A 630 19.18 14.44 -22.03
CA TYR A 630 18.15 14.01 -22.96
C TYR A 630 17.34 15.19 -23.50
N ARG A 631 16.68 14.95 -24.63
CA ARG A 631 15.75 15.90 -25.24
C ARG A 631 14.51 15.14 -25.71
N ARG A 632 13.35 15.78 -25.58
CA ARG A 632 12.11 15.26 -26.15
C ARG A 632 12.19 15.31 -27.69
N PRO A 633 11.92 14.21 -28.40
CA PRO A 633 11.80 14.23 -29.86
C PRO A 633 10.68 15.18 -30.31
N SER A 634 10.86 15.91 -31.42
CA SER A 634 9.78 16.69 -32.01
C SER A 634 8.84 15.75 -32.77
N PRO A 635 7.56 15.64 -32.39
CA PRO A 635 6.60 14.86 -33.15
C PRO A 635 6.39 15.46 -34.54
N GLU A 636 6.06 14.61 -35.51
CA GLU A 636 5.68 15.05 -36.85
C GLU A 636 4.33 15.79 -36.81
N ASP A 637 4.09 16.62 -37.83
CA ASP A 637 2.80 17.26 -38.01
C ASP A 637 1.78 16.22 -38.48
N THR A 638 0.70 16.08 -37.72
CA THR A 638 -0.31 15.03 -37.90
C THR A 638 -1.68 15.67 -38.09
N VAL A 639 -2.50 15.10 -38.97
CA VAL A 639 -3.95 15.37 -38.99
C VAL A 639 -4.67 14.07 -38.63
N VAL A 640 -5.58 14.13 -37.66
CA VAL A 640 -6.49 13.03 -37.36
C VAL A 640 -7.85 13.39 -37.95
N HIS A 641 -8.31 12.63 -38.94
CA HIS A 641 -9.67 12.75 -39.47
C HIS A 641 -10.59 11.89 -38.61
N ALA A 642 -11.41 12.52 -37.79
CA ALA A 642 -12.32 11.86 -36.86
C ALA A 642 -13.74 11.83 -37.44
N GLY A 643 -14.35 10.65 -37.48
CA GLY A 643 -15.78 10.50 -37.75
C GLY A 643 -16.61 11.19 -36.66
N ARG A 644 -16.19 11.01 -35.40
CA ARG A 644 -16.74 11.68 -34.23
C ARG A 644 -15.63 12.23 -33.35
N LEU A 645 -15.80 13.43 -32.82
CA LEU A 645 -14.83 14.06 -31.92
C LEU A 645 -15.53 14.71 -30.73
N TRP A 646 -15.16 14.28 -29.54
CA TRP A 646 -15.47 14.99 -28.29
C TRP A 646 -14.19 15.61 -27.75
N ASP A 647 -14.21 16.91 -27.46
CA ASP A 647 -13.02 17.64 -27.05
C ASP A 647 -12.83 17.73 -25.53
N GLY A 648 -13.75 17.20 -24.73
CA GLY A 648 -13.68 17.23 -23.26
C GLY A 648 -14.26 18.49 -22.60
N THR A 649 -14.64 19.53 -23.37
CA THR A 649 -15.07 20.83 -22.81
C THR A 649 -16.57 20.95 -22.58
N GLY A 650 -17.38 20.34 -23.44
CA GLY A 650 -18.84 20.39 -23.39
C GLY A 650 -19.48 19.01 -23.43
N ASP A 651 -20.78 18.97 -23.76
CA ASP A 651 -21.56 17.74 -23.84
C ASP A 651 -21.84 17.33 -25.30
N THR A 652 -21.28 18.07 -26.27
CA THR A 652 -21.52 17.90 -27.70
C THR A 652 -20.39 17.11 -28.38
N VAL A 653 -20.76 16.18 -29.24
CA VAL A 653 -19.85 15.45 -30.13
C VAL A 653 -19.90 16.11 -31.51
N ARG A 654 -18.75 16.39 -32.11
CA ARG A 654 -18.64 16.91 -33.47
C ARG A 654 -18.54 15.75 -34.45
N GLU A 655 -19.33 15.78 -35.51
CA GLU A 655 -19.22 14.84 -36.62
C GLU A 655 -18.21 15.35 -37.66
N ASP A 656 -17.49 14.43 -38.30
CA ASP A 656 -16.62 14.64 -39.45
C ASP A 656 -15.65 15.83 -39.28
N ALA A 657 -14.67 15.67 -38.39
CA ALA A 657 -13.76 16.74 -37.96
C ALA A 657 -12.27 16.38 -38.16
N ASP A 658 -11.46 17.37 -38.52
CA ASP A 658 -10.00 17.28 -38.52
C ASP A 658 -9.42 17.85 -37.22
N LEU A 659 -8.66 17.04 -36.48
CA LEU A 659 -7.76 17.49 -35.43
C LEU A 659 -6.37 17.75 -36.03
N VAL A 660 -5.99 19.02 -36.15
CA VAL A 660 -4.68 19.43 -36.70
C VAL A 660 -3.66 19.50 -35.58
N VAL A 661 -2.62 18.67 -35.65
CA VAL A 661 -1.52 18.61 -34.69
C VAL A 661 -0.25 19.14 -35.33
N ARG A 662 0.38 20.14 -34.69
CA ARG A 662 1.66 20.71 -35.11
C ARG A 662 2.67 20.59 -33.99
N ARG A 663 3.79 19.93 -34.25
CA ARG A 663 4.88 19.70 -33.27
C ARG A 663 4.37 19.18 -31.91
N GLY A 664 3.41 18.26 -31.93
CA GLY A 664 2.84 17.65 -30.74
C GLY A 664 1.75 18.44 -29.99
N ARG A 665 1.38 19.64 -30.45
CA ARG A 665 0.26 20.42 -29.91
C ARG A 665 -0.87 20.54 -30.91
N ILE A 666 -2.09 20.64 -30.40
CA ILE A 666 -3.29 20.87 -31.19
C ILE A 666 -3.23 22.31 -31.70
N ALA A 667 -3.18 22.46 -33.02
CA ALA A 667 -3.24 23.74 -33.68
C ALA A 667 -4.68 24.20 -33.89
N ALA A 668 -5.57 23.27 -34.28
CA ALA A 668 -6.98 23.54 -34.50
C ALA A 668 -7.82 22.26 -34.46
N VAL A 669 -9.12 22.42 -34.18
CA VAL A 669 -10.17 21.42 -34.42
C VAL A 669 -11.15 22.05 -35.40
N GLU A 670 -11.32 21.46 -36.57
CA GLU A 670 -12.08 22.05 -37.68
C GLU A 670 -12.95 21.00 -38.37
N PRO A 671 -14.01 21.38 -39.13
CA PRO A 671 -14.68 20.44 -40.02
C PRO A 671 -13.69 19.79 -40.99
N HIS A 672 -13.93 18.51 -41.32
CA HIS A 672 -13.06 17.75 -42.21
C HIS A 672 -12.91 18.44 -43.58
N ARG A 673 -11.68 18.41 -44.12
CA ARG A 673 -11.38 18.87 -45.48
C ARG A 673 -10.61 17.81 -46.24
N PRO A 674 -11.19 17.25 -47.33
CA PRO A 674 -10.49 16.31 -48.20
C PRO A 674 -9.17 16.89 -48.73
N GLY A 675 -8.11 16.08 -48.72
CA GLY A 675 -6.80 16.47 -49.26
C GLY A 675 -5.99 17.45 -48.40
N ARG A 676 -6.38 17.67 -47.13
CA ARG A 676 -5.58 18.46 -46.16
C ARG A 676 -4.18 17.87 -46.03
N ARG A 677 -3.17 18.64 -46.45
CA ARG A 677 -1.76 18.19 -46.39
C ARG A 677 -1.27 18.13 -44.94
N ALA A 678 -0.89 16.93 -44.53
CA ALA A 678 -0.15 16.67 -43.30
C ALA A 678 1.05 15.77 -43.61
N ARG A 679 2.09 15.82 -42.76
CA ARG A 679 3.23 14.89 -42.89
C ARG A 679 2.81 13.47 -42.50
N ARG A 680 1.90 13.37 -41.54
CA ARG A 680 1.19 12.13 -41.17
C ARG A 680 -0.31 12.35 -41.15
N ALA A 681 -1.07 11.40 -41.67
CA ALA A 681 -2.52 11.34 -41.55
C ALA A 681 -2.90 10.12 -40.72
N VAL A 682 -3.81 10.31 -39.77
CA VAL A 682 -4.44 9.23 -39.00
C VAL A 682 -5.91 9.21 -39.43
N ASP A 683 -6.32 8.12 -40.04
CA ASP A 683 -7.71 7.92 -40.44
C ASP A 683 -8.51 7.30 -39.29
N ALA A 684 -9.43 8.10 -38.77
CA ALA A 684 -10.40 7.72 -37.76
C ALA A 684 -11.82 8.12 -38.24
N SER A 685 -12.04 8.17 -39.55
CA SER A 685 -13.28 8.63 -40.19
C SER A 685 -14.51 7.80 -39.82
N GLU A 686 -14.32 6.54 -39.42
CA GLU A 686 -15.39 5.66 -38.90
C GLU A 686 -15.37 5.52 -37.36
N ARG A 687 -14.49 6.27 -36.69
CA ARG A 687 -14.14 6.09 -35.28
C ARG A 687 -14.43 7.33 -34.44
N THR A 688 -14.41 7.17 -33.12
CA THR A 688 -14.58 8.27 -32.17
C THR A 688 -13.23 8.68 -31.58
N VAL A 689 -12.98 9.99 -31.55
CA VAL A 689 -11.78 10.63 -31.02
C VAL A 689 -12.12 11.37 -29.73
N LEU A 690 -11.38 11.06 -28.66
CA LEU A 690 -11.54 11.62 -27.32
C LEU A 690 -10.21 12.23 -26.83
N PRO A 691 -10.22 13.11 -25.80
CA PRO A 691 -9.00 13.44 -25.08
C PRO A 691 -8.38 12.16 -24.52
N GLY A 692 -7.06 12.11 -24.50
CA GLY A 692 -6.31 10.98 -23.96
C GLY A 692 -6.72 10.65 -22.53
N LEU A 693 -6.95 9.37 -22.23
CA LEU A 693 -7.39 8.96 -20.90
C LEU A 693 -6.28 9.13 -19.86
N TRP A 694 -6.71 9.45 -18.64
CA TRP A 694 -5.89 9.49 -17.44
C TRP A 694 -6.19 8.29 -16.56
N ASP A 695 -5.14 7.67 -16.05
CA ASP A 695 -5.21 6.89 -14.82
C ASP A 695 -4.66 7.73 -13.68
N ALA A 696 -5.56 8.27 -12.85
CA ALA A 696 -5.18 9.19 -11.79
C ALA A 696 -4.57 8.49 -10.57
N HIS A 697 -4.49 7.15 -10.53
CA HIS A 697 -3.83 6.43 -9.44
C HIS A 697 -3.26 5.11 -9.91
N THR A 698 -1.93 5.04 -10.03
CA THR A 698 -1.20 3.80 -10.30
C THR A 698 0.07 3.70 -9.45
N HIS A 699 0.64 2.50 -9.39
CA HIS A 699 1.91 2.18 -8.76
C HIS A 699 2.88 1.63 -9.83
N PRO A 700 3.89 2.42 -10.26
CA PRO A 700 4.93 1.95 -11.17
C PRO A 700 5.77 0.85 -10.50
N TRP A 701 5.65 -0.39 -10.98
CA TRP A 701 6.33 -1.60 -10.48
C TRP A 701 7.11 -2.30 -11.59
N GLN A 702 8.01 -1.57 -12.23
CA GLN A 702 8.70 -2.05 -13.43
C GLN A 702 9.68 -3.16 -13.11
N SER A 703 10.23 -3.23 -11.89
CA SER A 703 10.98 -4.40 -11.40
C SER A 703 10.18 -5.73 -11.44
N THR A 704 8.85 -5.70 -11.54
CA THR A 704 7.98 -6.88 -11.67
C THR A 704 7.33 -6.97 -13.05
N TYR A 705 6.83 -5.85 -13.59
CA TYR A 705 6.06 -5.84 -14.84
C TYR A 705 6.88 -5.54 -16.10
N GLY A 706 8.06 -4.93 -15.96
CA GLY A 706 8.84 -4.45 -17.10
C GLY A 706 8.09 -3.43 -17.96
N GLY A 707 8.36 -3.44 -19.26
CA GLY A 707 7.75 -2.55 -20.25
C GLY A 707 6.27 -2.85 -20.50
N ARG A 708 5.78 -4.05 -20.12
CA ARG A 708 4.37 -4.42 -20.26
C ARG A 708 3.44 -3.47 -19.51
N GLN A 709 3.84 -2.95 -18.35
CA GLN A 709 2.94 -2.06 -17.58
C GLN A 709 2.57 -0.82 -18.39
N THR A 710 3.56 -0.15 -18.97
CA THR A 710 3.36 1.10 -19.70
C THR A 710 2.77 0.87 -21.09
N VAL A 711 3.12 -0.25 -21.74
CA VAL A 711 2.54 -0.64 -23.03
C VAL A 711 1.06 -0.99 -22.90
N THR A 712 0.70 -1.77 -21.88
CA THR A 712 -0.70 -2.12 -21.58
C THR A 712 -1.54 -0.86 -21.32
N GLN A 713 -1.02 0.11 -20.57
CA GLN A 713 -1.71 1.39 -20.35
C GLN A 713 -2.03 2.11 -21.67
N LEU A 714 -1.05 2.25 -22.58
CA LEU A 714 -1.27 2.87 -23.89
C LEU A 714 -2.30 2.08 -24.73
N ALA A 715 -2.22 0.75 -24.73
CA ALA A 715 -3.13 -0.12 -25.49
C ALA A 715 -4.61 -0.04 -25.01
N TYR A 716 -4.84 0.44 -23.79
CA TYR A 716 -6.15 0.76 -23.22
C TYR A 716 -6.52 2.24 -23.29
N GLY A 717 -5.80 3.05 -24.08
CA GLY A 717 -6.14 4.45 -24.29
C GLY A 717 -5.56 5.43 -23.25
N ILE A 718 -4.75 4.95 -22.30
CA ILE A 718 -4.21 5.78 -21.21
C ILE A 718 -2.96 6.50 -21.69
N THR A 719 -3.02 7.83 -21.75
CA THR A 719 -1.93 8.69 -22.23
C THR A 719 -1.22 9.44 -21.11
N THR A 720 -1.86 9.55 -19.94
CA THR A 720 -1.27 10.12 -18.72
C THR A 720 -1.58 9.23 -17.53
N ALA A 721 -0.59 9.00 -16.68
CA ALA A 721 -0.71 8.22 -15.46
C ALA A 721 -0.12 9.02 -14.29
N VAL A 722 -0.74 8.91 -13.12
CA VAL A 722 -0.26 9.54 -11.89
C VAL A 722 0.16 8.45 -10.92
N SER A 723 1.44 8.45 -10.55
CA SER A 723 1.92 7.57 -9.50
C SER A 723 1.45 8.06 -8.14
N PHE A 724 0.94 7.17 -7.30
CA PHE A 724 0.72 7.44 -5.87
C PHE A 724 1.59 6.56 -4.95
N GLY A 725 2.72 6.09 -5.47
CA GLY A 725 3.73 5.35 -4.74
C GLY A 725 4.58 4.48 -5.66
N GLY A 726 5.90 4.55 -5.51
CA GLY A 726 6.88 3.73 -6.23
C GLY A 726 8.29 4.15 -5.84
N PHE A 727 9.32 3.51 -6.38
CA PHE A 727 10.71 3.88 -6.05
C PHE A 727 11.12 5.17 -6.75
N ALA A 728 11.75 6.11 -6.02
CA ALA A 728 11.91 7.48 -6.50
C ALA A 728 12.82 7.58 -7.74
N TYR A 729 13.95 6.86 -7.76
CA TYR A 729 14.86 6.84 -8.91
C TYR A 729 14.30 6.06 -10.09
N GLU A 730 13.55 4.98 -9.86
CA GLU A 730 12.86 4.22 -10.91
C GLU A 730 11.80 5.09 -11.60
N GLN A 731 10.99 5.83 -10.84
CA GLN A 731 10.02 6.78 -11.40
C GLN A 731 10.67 7.90 -12.21
N ALA A 732 11.79 8.46 -11.73
CA ALA A 732 12.55 9.45 -12.48
C ALA A 732 13.09 8.85 -13.79
N HIS A 733 13.66 7.64 -13.74
CA HIS A 733 14.13 6.90 -14.90
C HIS A 733 13.02 6.68 -15.94
N LEU A 734 11.84 6.23 -15.48
CA LEU A 734 10.67 5.98 -16.33
C LEU A 734 10.18 7.25 -17.02
N ARG A 735 9.98 8.32 -16.25
CA ARG A 735 9.53 9.61 -16.78
C ARG A 735 10.49 10.15 -17.83
N GLU A 736 11.80 10.09 -17.56
CA GLU A 736 12.83 10.55 -18.49
C GLU A 736 12.91 9.66 -19.75
N ALA A 737 12.80 8.33 -19.61
CA ALA A 737 12.80 7.40 -20.73
C ALA A 737 11.59 7.61 -21.65
N VAL A 738 10.38 7.78 -21.09
CA VAL A 738 9.16 8.07 -21.86
C VAL A 738 9.24 9.44 -22.53
N ALA A 739 9.73 10.46 -21.82
CA ALA A 739 9.91 11.80 -22.37
C ALA A 739 10.94 11.83 -23.50
N ALA A 740 12.01 11.04 -23.40
CA ALA A 740 13.05 10.90 -24.42
C ALA A 740 12.64 10.01 -25.62
N GLY A 741 11.47 9.37 -25.57
CA GLY A 741 11.04 8.40 -26.59
C GLY A 741 11.83 7.09 -26.58
N ARG A 742 12.44 6.74 -25.44
CA ARG A 742 13.19 5.49 -25.21
C ARG A 742 12.35 4.39 -24.57
N LEU A 743 11.16 4.73 -24.10
CA LEU A 743 10.15 3.82 -23.59
C LEU A 743 8.77 4.27 -24.06
N ALA A 744 7.96 3.34 -24.54
CA ALA A 744 6.55 3.53 -24.87
C ALA A 744 5.74 3.47 -23.58
N GLY A 745 5.07 4.57 -23.26
CA GLY A 745 4.22 4.66 -22.09
C GLY A 745 3.43 5.96 -22.01
N PRO A 746 2.46 6.03 -21.09
CA PRO A 746 1.81 7.28 -20.75
C PRO A 746 2.81 8.25 -20.14
N ARG A 747 2.50 9.54 -20.21
CA ARG A 747 3.20 10.55 -19.42
C ARG A 747 3.01 10.24 -17.94
N LEU A 748 4.09 10.18 -17.18
CA LEU A 748 4.06 9.89 -15.75
C LEU A 748 4.21 11.17 -14.92
N LEU A 749 3.22 11.46 -14.08
CA LEU A 749 3.37 12.39 -12.94
C LEU A 749 3.84 11.57 -11.72
N THR A 750 4.95 11.99 -11.12
CA THR A 750 5.66 11.18 -10.12
C THR A 750 5.37 11.65 -8.70
N THR A 751 5.08 10.72 -7.80
CA THR A 751 5.00 10.99 -6.35
C THR A 751 6.29 10.64 -5.64
N GLY A 752 7.07 9.70 -6.18
CA GLY A 752 8.13 9.04 -5.40
C GLY A 752 7.55 8.01 -4.41
N GLU A 753 8.22 7.86 -3.27
CA GLU A 753 7.91 6.86 -2.25
C GLU A 753 6.75 7.28 -1.33
N LEU A 754 6.20 6.33 -0.59
CA LEU A 754 5.19 6.61 0.42
C LEU A 754 5.89 7.05 1.72
N LEU A 755 5.75 8.32 2.11
CA LEU A 755 6.36 8.81 3.36
C LEU A 755 5.55 8.32 4.57
N ASP A 756 6.16 7.54 5.44
CA ASP A 756 5.46 6.81 6.50
C ASP A 756 6.16 6.93 7.87
N GLY A 757 5.53 6.39 8.91
CA GLY A 757 6.14 6.22 10.23
C GLY A 757 7.23 5.14 10.24
N ALA A 758 7.83 4.87 11.40
CA ALA A 758 8.90 3.88 11.53
C ALA A 758 8.48 2.45 11.13
N ARG A 759 7.18 2.14 11.19
CA ARG A 759 6.61 0.87 10.79
C ARG A 759 5.97 1.00 9.42
N VAL A 760 6.38 0.16 8.47
CA VAL A 760 5.97 0.25 7.06
C VAL A 760 5.39 -1.09 6.59
N ALA A 761 4.51 -1.04 5.59
CA ALA A 761 3.94 -2.23 4.98
C ALA A 761 4.49 -2.47 3.56
N TYR A 762 4.55 -1.46 2.70
CA TYR A 762 4.89 -1.64 1.29
C TYR A 762 6.38 -1.56 1.02
N SER A 763 6.84 -2.21 -0.06
CA SER A 763 8.26 -2.17 -0.45
C SER A 763 8.74 -0.74 -0.74
N MET A 764 7.88 0.09 -1.36
CA MET A 764 8.10 1.53 -1.59
C MET A 764 7.71 2.43 -0.40
N GLY A 765 7.35 1.84 0.74
CA GLY A 765 7.10 2.57 1.98
C GLY A 765 8.41 3.03 2.60
N ARG A 766 8.56 4.34 2.79
CA ARG A 766 9.75 4.94 3.38
C ARG A 766 9.53 5.39 4.81
N GLY A 767 10.18 4.70 5.75
CA GLY A 767 9.95 4.89 7.18
C GLY A 767 10.70 6.07 7.80
N HIS A 768 9.99 6.87 8.60
CA HIS A 768 10.56 8.03 9.30
C HIS A 768 10.14 8.10 10.77
N ARG A 769 11.12 8.36 11.63
CA ARG A 769 10.93 8.72 13.05
C ARG A 769 11.47 10.11 13.37
N THR A 770 12.32 10.66 12.51
CA THR A 770 12.99 11.93 12.75
C THR A 770 12.66 12.97 11.69
N ARG A 771 12.62 14.26 12.07
CA ARG A 771 12.45 15.36 11.11
C ARG A 771 13.58 15.42 10.08
N ASP A 772 14.81 15.09 10.49
CA ASP A 772 15.96 15.06 9.58
C ASP A 772 15.83 13.98 8.50
N GLY A 773 15.32 12.80 8.86
CA GLY A 773 15.07 11.73 7.89
C GLY A 773 14.00 12.12 6.89
N LEU A 774 12.90 12.70 7.37
CA LEU A 774 11.84 13.21 6.50
C LEU A 774 12.36 14.31 5.57
N ARG A 775 13.12 15.29 6.10
CA ARG A 775 13.74 16.36 5.33
C ARG A 775 14.58 15.81 4.18
N ARG A 776 15.43 14.81 4.43
CA ARG A 776 16.25 14.19 3.37
C ARG A 776 15.41 13.52 2.28
N SER A 777 14.31 12.86 2.64
CA SER A 777 13.39 12.30 1.63
C SER A 777 12.73 13.39 0.78
N LEU A 778 12.30 14.50 1.40
CA LEU A 778 11.69 15.63 0.71
C LEU A 778 12.70 16.37 -0.20
N GLU A 779 13.94 16.56 0.25
CA GLU A 779 15.04 17.12 -0.55
C GLU A 779 15.36 16.25 -1.77
N ARG A 780 15.34 14.92 -1.60
CA ARG A 780 15.45 13.99 -2.74
C ARG A 780 14.26 14.17 -3.69
N GLY A 781 13.05 14.30 -3.17
CA GLY A 781 11.85 14.55 -3.97
C GLY A 781 11.92 15.84 -4.80
N GLU A 782 12.43 16.93 -4.20
CA GLU A 782 12.72 18.18 -4.91
C GLU A 782 13.76 17.98 -6.01
N ALA A 783 14.87 17.31 -5.69
CA ALA A 783 15.94 17.04 -6.65
C ALA A 783 15.45 16.16 -7.82
N LEU A 784 14.58 15.19 -7.56
CA LEU A 784 13.98 14.34 -8.59
C LEU A 784 12.72 14.95 -9.21
N GLY A 785 12.29 16.14 -8.77
CA GLY A 785 11.20 16.90 -9.36
C GLY A 785 9.84 16.21 -9.21
N TRP A 786 9.49 15.76 -8.00
CA TRP A 786 8.17 15.21 -7.69
C TRP A 786 7.03 16.14 -8.12
N ASP A 787 5.91 15.54 -8.49
CA ASP A 787 4.68 16.16 -8.97
C ASP A 787 3.54 16.05 -7.94
N PHE A 788 3.79 15.33 -6.84
CA PHE A 788 2.90 15.13 -5.70
C PHE A 788 3.72 14.64 -4.49
N VAL A 789 3.25 14.86 -3.26
CA VAL A 789 3.85 14.30 -2.03
C VAL A 789 2.84 13.46 -1.27
N LYS A 790 3.12 12.15 -1.13
CA LYS A 790 2.22 11.20 -0.46
C LYS A 790 2.71 10.83 0.92
N THR A 791 1.81 10.90 1.90
CA THR A 791 2.02 10.28 3.21
C THR A 791 1.14 9.05 3.40
N TYR A 792 1.57 8.14 4.27
CA TYR A 792 0.93 6.84 4.44
C TYR A 792 0.42 6.58 5.86
N VAL A 793 -0.15 5.39 6.07
CA VAL A 793 -1.06 5.13 7.20
C VAL A 793 -0.41 5.25 8.57
N ARG A 794 0.90 5.03 8.73
CA ARG A 794 1.64 5.23 10.00
C ARG A 794 2.36 6.58 10.06
N ALA A 795 2.21 7.47 9.07
CA ALA A 795 2.78 8.80 9.12
C ALA A 795 2.10 9.59 10.26
N PRO A 796 2.82 9.99 11.33
CA PRO A 796 2.24 10.80 12.39
C PRO A 796 1.85 12.19 11.86
N GLY A 797 0.92 12.88 12.54
CA GLY A 797 0.42 14.17 12.10
C GLY A 797 1.50 15.21 11.75
N TRP A 798 2.63 15.22 12.45
CA TRP A 798 3.75 16.12 12.13
C TRP A 798 4.43 15.79 10.78
N VAL A 799 4.51 14.52 10.38
CA VAL A 799 5.02 14.12 9.05
C VAL A 799 4.05 14.58 7.97
N MET A 800 2.74 14.39 8.20
CA MET A 800 1.69 14.79 7.26
C MET A 800 1.70 16.31 7.02
N ALA A 801 1.75 17.10 8.10
CA ALA A 801 1.78 18.55 8.01
C ALA A 801 3.09 19.08 7.37
N GLU A 802 4.25 18.51 7.71
CA GLU A 802 5.52 18.90 7.11
C GLU A 802 5.57 18.57 5.62
N ALA A 803 5.09 17.38 5.23
CA ALA A 803 5.02 16.96 3.84
C ALA A 803 4.09 17.86 3.01
N ALA A 804 2.93 18.23 3.55
CA ALA A 804 2.01 19.16 2.90
C ALA A 804 2.64 20.55 2.72
N ARG A 805 3.23 21.09 3.79
CA ARG A 805 3.91 22.39 3.74
C ARG A 805 5.04 22.40 2.72
N PHE A 806 5.89 21.38 2.71
CA PHE A 806 6.97 21.26 1.72
C PHE A 806 6.42 21.16 0.29
N ALA A 807 5.38 20.35 0.06
CA ALA A 807 4.74 20.23 -1.25
C ALA A 807 4.27 21.59 -1.77
N HIS A 808 3.62 22.39 -0.92
CA HIS A 808 3.08 23.69 -1.29
C HIS A 808 4.14 24.76 -1.48
N GLU A 809 5.03 24.93 -0.49
CA GLU A 809 5.97 26.04 -0.41
C GLU A 809 7.21 25.84 -1.29
N ARG A 810 7.68 24.59 -1.45
CA ARG A 810 8.91 24.28 -2.16
C ARG A 810 8.66 23.76 -3.57
N LEU A 811 7.69 22.86 -3.73
CA LEU A 811 7.45 22.18 -5.00
C LEU A 811 6.31 22.81 -5.82
N GLY A 812 5.37 23.50 -5.15
CA GLY A 812 4.14 23.98 -5.77
C GLY A 812 3.18 22.85 -6.16
N VAL A 813 3.27 21.68 -5.52
CA VAL A 813 2.49 20.49 -5.88
C VAL A 813 1.48 20.12 -4.79
N ARG A 814 0.57 19.21 -5.10
CA ARG A 814 -0.42 18.70 -4.17
C ARG A 814 0.18 17.65 -3.22
N SER A 815 -0.47 17.44 -2.08
CA SER A 815 -0.16 16.38 -1.11
C SER A 815 -1.41 15.62 -0.66
N GLY A 816 -1.25 14.43 -0.08
CA GLY A 816 -2.39 13.61 0.33
C GLY A 816 -2.02 12.30 1.02
N SER A 817 -3.05 11.60 1.48
CA SER A 817 -2.93 10.33 2.22
C SER A 817 -4.10 9.39 1.93
N HIS A 818 -4.17 8.24 2.60
CA HIS A 818 -5.38 7.40 2.70
C HIS A 818 -6.40 8.00 3.68
N LEU A 819 -5.96 8.99 4.45
CA LEU A 819 -6.72 9.59 5.53
C LEU A 819 -7.40 10.85 5.02
N CYS A 820 -8.73 10.82 4.96
CA CYS A 820 -9.54 12.03 4.81
C CYS A 820 -9.27 12.96 6.00
N THR A 821 -9.37 12.42 7.21
CA THR A 821 -8.98 13.10 8.44
C THR A 821 -7.92 12.25 9.17
N PRO A 822 -6.87 12.86 9.74
CA PRO A 822 -6.66 14.31 9.88
C PRO A 822 -6.09 15.00 8.61
N GLY A 823 -6.02 14.32 7.46
CA GLY A 823 -5.39 14.84 6.23
C GLY A 823 -5.85 16.25 5.84
N VAL A 824 -7.16 16.49 5.77
CA VAL A 824 -7.72 17.80 5.44
C VAL A 824 -7.35 18.87 6.49
N GLN A 825 -7.32 18.53 7.78
CA GLN A 825 -6.94 19.44 8.87
C GLN A 825 -5.44 19.74 8.92
N LEU A 826 -4.61 18.83 8.43
CA LEU A 826 -3.14 18.97 8.39
C LEU A 826 -2.63 19.59 7.08
N GLY A 827 -3.54 20.18 6.29
CA GLY A 827 -3.21 20.92 5.08
C GLY A 827 -3.07 20.06 3.82
N GLN A 828 -3.39 18.77 3.84
CA GLN A 828 -3.31 17.96 2.62
C GLN A 828 -4.39 18.34 1.60
N ASP A 829 -4.19 18.02 0.33
CA ASP A 829 -5.06 18.45 -0.77
C ASP A 829 -6.15 17.45 -1.14
N LEU A 830 -5.88 16.17 -0.93
CA LEU A 830 -6.76 15.10 -1.36
C LEU A 830 -6.57 13.82 -0.55
N THR A 831 -7.60 12.95 -0.61
CA THR A 831 -7.49 11.55 -0.23
C THR A 831 -7.34 10.70 -1.48
N THR A 832 -6.52 9.65 -1.40
CA THR A 832 -6.57 8.57 -2.39
C THR A 832 -7.42 7.44 -1.87
N HIS A 833 -8.41 7.05 -2.67
CA HIS A 833 -9.44 6.07 -2.35
C HIS A 833 -10.47 6.58 -1.35
N LEU A 834 -11.72 6.21 -1.58
CA LEU A 834 -12.76 6.34 -0.57
C LEU A 834 -12.67 5.19 0.45
N GLN A 835 -12.28 4.00 -0.02
CA GLN A 835 -12.08 2.81 0.78
C GLN A 835 -10.63 2.34 0.65
N ALA A 836 -9.89 2.41 1.75
CA ALA A 836 -8.54 1.89 1.85
C ALA A 836 -8.20 1.59 3.31
N THR A 837 -7.09 0.89 3.50
CA THR A 837 -6.46 0.75 4.82
C THR A 837 -6.16 2.08 5.48
N GLN A 838 -6.41 2.11 6.79
CA GLN A 838 -6.17 3.26 7.66
C GLN A 838 -5.67 2.77 9.02
N ARG A 839 -5.02 3.65 9.80
CA ARG A 839 -4.50 3.34 11.14
C ARG A 839 -5.56 3.37 12.25
N LEU A 840 -6.67 4.05 12.00
CA LEU A 840 -7.81 4.12 12.89
C LEU A 840 -8.64 2.85 12.67
N GLU A 841 -9.01 2.14 13.73
CA GLU A 841 -9.77 0.89 13.62
C GLU A 841 -11.13 1.13 12.93
N TYR A 842 -11.74 2.29 13.15
CA TYR A 842 -13.09 2.62 12.65
C TYR A 842 -13.16 3.91 11.83
N GLY A 843 -12.08 4.69 11.71
CA GLY A 843 -12.08 6.04 11.11
C GLY A 843 -12.23 6.12 9.58
N ARG A 844 -12.75 5.06 8.93
CA ARG A 844 -12.90 4.96 7.48
C ARG A 844 -13.88 6.02 6.96
N ALA A 845 -13.65 6.52 5.75
CA ALA A 845 -14.55 7.44 5.06
C ALA A 845 -15.86 6.77 4.58
N THR A 846 -15.99 5.46 4.78
CA THR A 846 -17.25 4.72 4.61
C THR A 846 -17.48 3.79 5.79
N SER A 847 -18.73 3.50 6.08
CA SER A 847 -19.14 2.46 7.02
C SER A 847 -18.83 1.04 6.54
N ALA A 848 -19.07 0.05 7.41
CA ALA A 848 -18.92 -1.37 7.09
C ALA A 848 -19.79 -1.80 5.90
N ALA A 849 -21.00 -1.24 5.78
CA ALA A 849 -21.86 -1.46 4.63
C ALA A 849 -21.51 -0.56 3.42
N GLY A 850 -20.51 0.32 3.50
CA GLY A 850 -20.08 1.16 2.38
C GLY A 850 -20.83 2.48 2.21
N TYR A 851 -21.48 2.99 3.26
CA TYR A 851 -22.11 4.32 3.23
C TYR A 851 -21.13 5.41 3.68
N ALA A 852 -21.19 6.57 3.04
CA ALA A 852 -20.59 7.82 3.52
C ALA A 852 -21.74 8.81 3.79
N TYR A 853 -21.64 9.56 4.89
CA TYR A 853 -22.66 10.54 5.28
C TYR A 853 -22.16 11.99 5.10
N GLY A 854 -23.00 12.95 5.49
CA GLY A 854 -22.77 14.37 5.25
C GLY A 854 -21.43 14.90 5.75
N ASP A 855 -20.86 14.33 6.81
CA ASP A 855 -19.55 14.74 7.31
C ASP A 855 -18.39 14.45 6.36
N VAL A 856 -18.48 13.34 5.60
CA VAL A 856 -17.49 13.00 4.57
C VAL A 856 -17.79 13.74 3.28
N GLU A 857 -19.07 13.84 2.89
CA GLU A 857 -19.49 14.52 1.65
C GLU A 857 -19.17 16.03 1.69
N GLU A 858 -19.39 16.70 2.82
CA GLU A 858 -19.08 18.13 3.00
C GLU A 858 -17.58 18.41 2.85
N ILE A 859 -16.71 17.51 3.32
CA ILE A 859 -15.26 17.68 3.16
C ILE A 859 -14.88 17.78 1.68
N TYR A 860 -15.43 16.90 0.83
CA TYR A 860 -15.08 16.88 -0.60
C TYR A 860 -15.80 17.94 -1.44
N THR A 861 -16.89 18.53 -0.94
CA THR A 861 -17.71 19.51 -1.68
C THR A 861 -17.45 20.95 -1.24
N ALA A 862 -17.07 21.20 0.01
CA ALA A 862 -16.93 22.55 0.58
C ALA A 862 -15.50 22.93 1.00
N ALA A 863 -14.57 21.98 1.16
CA ALA A 863 -13.24 22.28 1.72
C ALA A 863 -12.15 22.62 0.68
N GLY A 864 -12.42 22.52 -0.62
CA GLY A 864 -11.33 22.50 -1.61
C GLY A 864 -10.36 21.33 -1.38
N PHE A 865 -10.92 20.18 -0.98
CA PHE A 865 -10.24 18.91 -0.75
C PHE A 865 -10.79 17.91 -1.77
N HIS A 866 -9.91 17.21 -2.49
CA HIS A 866 -10.31 16.43 -3.66
C HIS A 866 -10.30 14.92 -3.38
N LEU A 867 -10.95 14.15 -4.25
CA LEU A 867 -11.04 12.71 -4.12
C LEU A 867 -10.46 12.02 -5.37
N ILE A 868 -9.50 11.13 -5.17
CA ILE A 868 -9.16 10.14 -6.19
C ILE A 868 -10.05 8.93 -5.97
N ALA A 869 -10.98 8.70 -6.89
CA ALA A 869 -11.88 7.55 -6.87
C ALA A 869 -11.18 6.33 -7.43
N THR A 870 -11.23 5.23 -6.69
CA THR A 870 -10.72 3.94 -7.15
C THR A 870 -11.72 2.86 -6.79
N PRO A 871 -12.72 2.63 -7.66
CA PRO A 871 -13.81 1.71 -7.38
C PRO A 871 -13.32 0.26 -7.47
N PHE A 872 -12.72 -0.26 -6.39
CA PHE A 872 -12.18 -1.63 -6.35
C PHE A 872 -13.22 -2.67 -6.76
N ASN A 873 -14.47 -2.47 -6.34
CA ASN A 873 -15.60 -3.34 -6.65
C ASN A 873 -15.96 -3.36 -8.16
N ALA A 874 -15.47 -2.41 -8.97
CA ALA A 874 -15.66 -2.44 -10.41
C ALA A 874 -14.95 -3.64 -11.06
N ALA A 875 -14.01 -4.30 -10.38
CA ALA A 875 -13.40 -5.54 -10.86
C ALA A 875 -14.43 -6.64 -11.17
N TYR A 876 -15.57 -6.67 -10.47
CA TYR A 876 -16.64 -7.64 -10.72
C TYR A 876 -17.28 -7.49 -12.10
N LEU A 877 -17.18 -6.32 -12.73
CA LEU A 877 -17.72 -6.09 -14.08
C LEU A 877 -16.95 -6.84 -15.18
N VAL A 878 -15.74 -7.33 -14.90
CA VAL A 878 -15.04 -8.24 -15.82
C VAL A 878 -15.86 -9.53 -16.03
N GLY A 879 -16.48 -10.04 -14.97
CA GLY A 879 -17.38 -11.21 -15.03
C GLY A 879 -18.67 -10.97 -15.82
N ALA A 880 -19.06 -9.70 -16.01
CA ALA A 880 -20.21 -9.34 -16.84
C ALA A 880 -19.88 -9.34 -18.34
N GLU A 881 -18.59 -9.32 -18.70
CA GLU A 881 -18.12 -9.39 -20.09
C GLU A 881 -16.96 -10.41 -20.23
N PRO A 882 -17.24 -11.72 -20.16
CA PRO A 882 -16.20 -12.76 -20.13
C PRO A 882 -15.27 -12.78 -21.35
N SER A 883 -15.70 -12.21 -22.48
CA SER A 883 -14.88 -12.06 -23.69
C SER A 883 -13.62 -11.22 -23.45
N LEU A 884 -13.61 -10.35 -22.43
CA LEU A 884 -12.44 -9.56 -22.07
C LEU A 884 -11.23 -10.43 -21.67
N ALA A 885 -11.45 -11.63 -21.11
CA ALA A 885 -10.35 -12.53 -20.80
C ALA A 885 -9.65 -13.09 -22.07
N ALA A 886 -10.37 -13.12 -23.20
CA ALA A 886 -9.82 -13.54 -24.49
C ALA A 886 -9.24 -12.35 -25.29
N ASP A 887 -9.29 -11.13 -24.77
CA ASP A 887 -8.75 -9.95 -25.44
C ASP A 887 -7.23 -10.13 -25.67
N PRO A 888 -6.71 -9.87 -26.89
CA PRO A 888 -5.27 -9.92 -27.17
C PRO A 888 -4.42 -9.08 -26.22
N ARG A 889 -4.92 -7.95 -25.71
CA ARG A 889 -4.21 -7.15 -24.70
C ARG A 889 -4.06 -7.90 -23.37
N VAL A 890 -5.05 -8.71 -22.99
CA VAL A 890 -4.98 -9.54 -21.77
C VAL A 890 -4.06 -10.75 -21.98
N THR A 891 -4.13 -11.39 -23.14
CA THR A 891 -3.37 -12.62 -23.40
C THR A 891 -1.92 -12.39 -23.84
N ALA A 892 -1.60 -11.21 -24.38
CA ALA A 892 -0.26 -10.86 -24.88
C ALA A 892 0.47 -9.84 -24.00
N LEU A 893 -0.22 -8.76 -23.59
CA LEU A 893 0.41 -7.62 -22.90
C LEU A 893 0.40 -7.72 -21.38
N MET A 894 -0.52 -8.46 -20.78
CA MET A 894 -0.47 -8.70 -19.33
C MET A 894 0.54 -9.80 -19.01
N PRO A 895 1.23 -9.71 -17.86
CA PRO A 895 2.02 -10.83 -17.38
C PRO A 895 1.12 -12.01 -16.94
N PRO A 896 1.66 -13.24 -16.86
CA PRO A 896 0.86 -14.44 -16.62
C PRO A 896 -0.02 -14.40 -15.36
N TRP A 897 0.42 -13.73 -14.29
CA TRP A 897 -0.35 -13.62 -13.05
C TRP A 897 -1.55 -12.66 -13.13
N ASP A 898 -1.49 -11.65 -14.01
CA ASP A 898 -2.61 -10.75 -14.27
C ASP A 898 -3.60 -11.37 -15.27
N THR A 899 -3.09 -12.05 -16.30
CA THR A 899 -3.94 -12.86 -17.20
C THR A 899 -4.76 -13.87 -16.38
N ALA A 900 -4.12 -14.60 -15.46
CA ALA A 900 -4.82 -15.54 -14.58
C ALA A 900 -5.87 -14.86 -13.68
N ALA A 901 -5.59 -13.64 -13.18
CA ALA A 901 -6.55 -12.89 -12.37
C ALA A 901 -7.76 -12.43 -13.19
N VAL A 902 -7.55 -11.98 -14.44
CA VAL A 902 -8.65 -11.60 -15.33
C VAL A 902 -9.49 -12.81 -15.74
N GLU A 903 -8.86 -13.95 -16.06
CA GLU A 903 -9.56 -15.21 -16.36
C GLU A 903 -10.46 -15.64 -15.19
N GLU A 904 -9.97 -15.54 -13.95
CA GLU A 904 -10.76 -15.87 -12.75
C GLU A 904 -11.95 -14.94 -12.55
N LEU A 905 -11.74 -13.62 -12.69
CA LEU A 905 -12.83 -12.64 -12.61
C LEU A 905 -13.86 -12.85 -13.72
N ALA A 906 -13.42 -13.17 -14.94
CA ALA A 906 -14.27 -13.42 -16.09
C ALA A 906 -15.08 -14.72 -15.99
N ALA A 907 -14.58 -15.72 -15.22
CA ALA A 907 -15.20 -17.04 -15.13
C ALA A 907 -16.55 -17.05 -14.39
N ARG A 908 -16.90 -15.96 -13.67
CA ARG A 908 -18.13 -15.89 -12.88
C ARG A 908 -18.84 -14.55 -13.11
N PRO A 909 -20.13 -14.55 -13.49
CA PRO A 909 -20.90 -13.31 -13.54
C PRO A 909 -21.00 -12.68 -12.14
N PRO A 910 -21.05 -11.34 -12.04
CA PRO A 910 -21.20 -10.66 -10.76
C PRO A 910 -22.55 -11.01 -10.12
N SER A 911 -22.55 -11.26 -8.81
CA SER A 911 -23.77 -11.47 -8.03
C SER A 911 -24.50 -10.14 -7.79
N GLU A 912 -25.79 -10.21 -7.46
CA GLU A 912 -26.59 -9.02 -7.11
C GLU A 912 -26.01 -8.26 -5.91
N ALA A 913 -25.48 -8.99 -4.91
CA ALA A 913 -24.82 -8.39 -3.75
C ALA A 913 -23.54 -7.62 -4.13
N GLN A 914 -22.74 -8.16 -5.05
CA GLN A 914 -21.55 -7.49 -5.58
C GLN A 914 -21.92 -6.21 -6.32
N LEU A 915 -22.93 -6.28 -7.19
CA LEU A 915 -23.41 -5.10 -7.93
C LEU A 915 -23.98 -4.04 -6.99
N THR A 916 -24.76 -4.44 -5.98
CA THR A 916 -25.34 -3.52 -4.98
C THR A 916 -24.24 -2.80 -4.19
N THR A 917 -23.19 -3.52 -3.78
CA THR A 917 -22.04 -2.94 -3.06
C THR A 917 -21.30 -1.92 -3.93
N MET A 918 -21.04 -2.27 -5.20
CA MET A 918 -20.40 -1.39 -6.16
C MET A 918 -21.25 -0.14 -6.46
N ASP A 919 -22.56 -0.29 -6.64
CA ASP A 919 -23.50 0.80 -6.92
C ASP A 919 -23.56 1.76 -5.72
N ARG A 920 -23.56 1.23 -4.49
CA ARG A 920 -23.51 2.02 -3.24
C ARG A 920 -22.23 2.84 -3.12
N GLU A 921 -21.07 2.23 -3.37
CA GLU A 921 -19.78 2.94 -3.38
C GLU A 921 -19.78 4.06 -4.44
N SER A 922 -20.19 3.73 -5.66
CA SER A 922 -20.18 4.66 -6.79
C SER A 922 -21.17 5.82 -6.61
N ALA A 923 -22.25 5.62 -5.87
CA ALA A 923 -23.19 6.67 -5.51
C ALA A 923 -22.55 7.76 -4.64
N VAL A 924 -21.51 7.46 -3.86
CA VAL A 924 -20.77 8.49 -3.10
C VAL A 924 -20.02 9.41 -4.05
N TYR A 925 -19.30 8.85 -5.03
CA TYR A 925 -18.59 9.65 -6.05
C TYR A 925 -19.55 10.55 -6.84
N ARG A 926 -20.73 10.02 -7.18
CA ARG A 926 -21.80 10.79 -7.84
C ARG A 926 -22.22 12.00 -6.99
N ARG A 927 -22.52 11.80 -5.71
CA ARG A 927 -22.96 12.89 -4.81
C ARG A 927 -21.88 13.96 -4.62
N VAL A 928 -20.61 13.56 -4.53
CA VAL A 928 -19.49 14.51 -4.48
C VAL A 928 -19.43 15.37 -5.75
N LEU A 929 -19.56 14.77 -6.93
CA LEU A 929 -19.59 15.50 -8.20
C LEU A 929 -20.80 16.43 -8.33
N GLU A 930 -21.99 15.97 -7.92
CA GLU A 930 -23.22 16.78 -7.90
C GLU A 930 -23.12 17.96 -6.94
N GLY A 931 -22.42 17.78 -5.80
CA GLY A 931 -22.09 18.84 -4.85
C GLY A 931 -20.97 19.78 -5.27
N GLY A 932 -20.44 19.64 -6.51
CA GLY A 932 -19.39 20.51 -7.05
C GLY A 932 -17.95 20.12 -6.67
N GLY A 933 -17.76 18.99 -5.99
CA GLY A 933 -16.44 18.44 -5.68
C GLY A 933 -15.71 17.91 -6.93
N LEU A 934 -14.38 17.77 -6.82
CA LEU A 934 -13.55 17.19 -7.88
C LEU A 934 -13.25 15.72 -7.58
N VAL A 935 -13.64 14.85 -8.51
CA VAL A 935 -13.33 13.41 -8.49
C VAL A 935 -12.49 13.04 -9.71
N ALA A 936 -11.31 12.48 -9.48
CA ALA A 936 -10.45 11.93 -10.52
C ALA A 936 -10.41 10.39 -10.39
N LEU A 937 -10.63 9.68 -11.49
CA LEU A 937 -10.66 8.21 -11.50
C LEU A 937 -9.24 7.64 -11.63
N GLY A 938 -8.90 6.71 -10.74
CA GLY A 938 -7.66 5.93 -10.76
C GLY A 938 -7.92 4.45 -10.46
N THR A 939 -6.90 3.61 -10.60
CA THR A 939 -7.06 2.15 -10.58
C THR A 939 -6.38 1.42 -9.44
N ASP A 940 -5.40 2.04 -8.78
CA ASP A 940 -4.45 1.38 -7.88
C ASP A 940 -3.67 0.22 -8.54
N SER A 941 -3.62 0.15 -9.87
CA SER A 941 -2.85 -0.88 -10.58
C SER A 941 -1.37 -0.84 -10.17
N PRO A 942 -0.73 -2.00 -9.90
CA PRO A 942 -1.14 -3.35 -10.29
C PRO A 942 -1.89 -4.15 -9.20
N LEU A 943 -2.46 -3.51 -8.17
CA LEU A 943 -3.37 -4.23 -7.26
C LEU A 943 -4.58 -4.79 -8.04
N LEU A 944 -5.01 -4.04 -9.06
CA LEU A 944 -6.01 -4.42 -10.04
C LEU A 944 -5.39 -4.51 -11.44
N PRO A 945 -5.92 -5.35 -12.34
CA PRO A 945 -5.33 -5.58 -13.67
C PRO A 945 -5.12 -4.27 -14.46
N VAL A 946 -3.89 -4.10 -14.94
CA VAL A 946 -3.42 -2.86 -15.58
C VAL A 946 -4.26 -2.50 -16.81
N GLY A 947 -4.68 -1.24 -16.91
CA GLY A 947 -5.40 -0.69 -18.06
C GLY A 947 -6.89 -1.01 -18.08
N ILE A 948 -7.26 -2.29 -18.08
CA ILE A 948 -8.67 -2.73 -18.17
C ILE A 948 -9.52 -2.19 -17.01
N HIS A 949 -8.95 -2.08 -15.80
CA HIS A 949 -9.71 -1.65 -14.63
C HIS A 949 -10.19 -0.19 -14.73
N LEU A 950 -9.47 0.70 -15.44
CA LEU A 950 -9.94 2.07 -15.66
C LEU A 950 -11.28 2.08 -16.41
N HIS A 951 -11.42 1.22 -17.42
CA HIS A 951 -12.66 1.05 -18.18
C HIS A 951 -13.79 0.48 -17.32
N MET A 952 -13.47 -0.47 -16.43
CA MET A 952 -14.46 -0.99 -15.48
C MET A 952 -14.93 0.08 -14.50
N GLY A 953 -14.02 0.91 -13.98
CA GLY A 953 -14.36 2.05 -13.12
C GLY A 953 -15.28 3.05 -13.82
N LEU A 954 -15.02 3.39 -15.08
CA LEU A 954 -15.89 4.26 -15.87
C LEU A 954 -17.29 3.65 -16.06
N ARG A 955 -17.38 2.34 -16.29
CA ARG A 955 -18.67 1.63 -16.41
C ARG A 955 -19.42 1.57 -15.08
N ALA A 956 -18.73 1.38 -13.96
CA ALA A 956 -19.33 1.45 -12.63
C ALA A 956 -19.95 2.83 -12.36
N LEU A 957 -19.25 3.92 -12.74
CA LEU A 957 -19.78 5.27 -12.65
C LEU A 957 -21.02 5.48 -13.54
N ARG A 958 -21.03 4.95 -14.77
CA ARG A 958 -22.22 5.00 -15.65
C ARG A 958 -23.41 4.27 -15.05
N ARG A 959 -23.16 3.09 -14.51
CA ARG A 959 -24.18 2.26 -13.86
C ARG A 959 -24.78 2.98 -12.64
N ALA A 960 -23.96 3.73 -11.90
CA ALA A 960 -24.39 4.53 -10.76
C ALA A 960 -25.13 5.84 -11.12
N GLY A 961 -25.35 6.11 -12.42
CA GLY A 961 -26.21 7.18 -12.92
C GLY A 961 -25.51 8.40 -13.53
N LEU A 962 -24.17 8.45 -13.57
CA LEU A 962 -23.46 9.54 -14.27
C LEU A 962 -23.67 9.39 -15.78
N SER A 963 -23.84 10.47 -16.54
CA SER A 963 -23.84 10.43 -18.01
C SER A 963 -22.50 9.99 -18.61
N ALA A 964 -22.47 9.66 -19.92
CA ALA A 964 -21.22 9.35 -20.64
C ALA A 964 -20.17 10.45 -20.48
N VAL A 965 -20.59 11.70 -20.63
CA VAL A 965 -19.72 12.88 -20.48
C VAL A 965 -19.24 13.04 -19.04
N GLN A 966 -20.13 12.91 -18.04
CA GLN A 966 -19.76 13.02 -16.64
C GLN A 966 -18.73 11.95 -16.24
N ALA A 967 -18.92 10.70 -16.67
CA ALA A 967 -17.96 9.63 -16.42
C ALA A 967 -16.63 9.89 -17.14
N LEU A 968 -16.63 10.23 -18.43
CA LEU A 968 -15.38 10.50 -19.17
C LEU A 968 -14.58 11.68 -18.60
N ARG A 969 -15.25 12.70 -18.04
CA ARG A 969 -14.58 13.83 -17.37
C ARG A 969 -13.72 13.40 -16.19
N THR A 970 -14.08 12.34 -15.45
CA THR A 970 -13.28 11.83 -14.31
C THR A 970 -11.97 11.17 -14.74
N ALA A 971 -11.83 10.81 -16.01
CA ALA A 971 -10.62 10.23 -16.61
C ALA A 971 -10.01 11.14 -17.70
N THR A 972 -10.37 12.42 -17.77
CA THR A 972 -9.82 13.38 -18.75
C THR A 972 -9.55 14.75 -18.13
N VAL A 973 -10.55 15.63 -18.09
CA VAL A 973 -10.37 17.03 -17.67
C VAL A 973 -10.29 17.20 -16.15
N LEU A 974 -11.00 16.41 -15.36
CA LEU A 974 -10.98 16.52 -13.90
C LEU A 974 -9.62 16.13 -13.28
N PRO A 975 -8.96 15.02 -13.65
CA PRO A 975 -7.61 14.75 -13.16
C PRO A 975 -6.63 15.84 -13.58
N ALA A 976 -6.72 16.36 -14.81
CA ALA A 976 -5.88 17.49 -15.23
C ALA A 976 -6.04 18.70 -14.30
N ARG A 977 -7.27 19.03 -13.86
CA ARG A 977 -7.52 20.12 -12.88
C ARG A 977 -7.02 19.79 -11.48
N VAL A 978 -7.23 18.56 -11.00
CA VAL A 978 -6.78 18.13 -9.66
C VAL A 978 -5.27 18.32 -9.52
N PHE A 979 -4.50 17.99 -10.56
CA PHE A 979 -3.05 18.08 -10.57
C PHE A 979 -2.50 19.40 -11.16
N GLY A 980 -3.34 20.38 -11.52
CA GLY A 980 -2.87 21.67 -12.03
C GLY A 980 -2.24 21.61 -13.43
N ALA A 981 -2.61 20.62 -14.24
CA ALA A 981 -2.10 20.36 -15.57
C ALA A 981 -3.09 20.75 -16.70
N GLU A 982 -4.25 21.32 -16.36
CA GLU A 982 -5.35 21.64 -17.28
C GLU A 982 -4.99 22.67 -18.35
N ARG A 983 -3.94 23.47 -18.14
CA ARG A 983 -3.38 24.36 -19.17
C ARG A 983 -2.95 23.59 -20.41
N ASP A 984 -2.39 22.40 -20.21
CA ASP A 984 -1.70 21.64 -21.26
C ASP A 984 -2.41 20.32 -21.62
N LEU A 985 -3.26 19.79 -20.73
CA LEU A 985 -3.83 18.44 -20.81
C LEU A 985 -5.34 18.40 -20.50
N GLY A 986 -5.94 17.23 -20.75
CA GLY A 986 -7.30 16.87 -20.31
C GLY A 986 -8.44 17.21 -21.29
N THR A 987 -8.16 17.99 -22.34
CA THR A 987 -9.12 18.34 -23.41
C THR A 987 -8.40 18.46 -24.76
N LEU A 988 -9.15 18.46 -25.86
CA LEU A 988 -8.65 18.64 -27.22
C LEU A 988 -8.86 20.09 -27.71
N GLU A 989 -8.26 21.05 -27.00
CA GLU A 989 -8.35 22.48 -27.33
C GLU A 989 -7.08 22.97 -28.03
N ALA A 990 -7.20 24.00 -28.87
CA ALA A 990 -6.05 24.64 -29.49
C ALA A 990 -5.04 25.11 -28.44
N GLY A 991 -3.76 24.84 -28.70
CA GLY A 991 -2.66 25.11 -27.79
C GLY A 991 -2.33 23.96 -26.84
N LYS A 992 -3.22 23.00 -26.57
CA LYS A 992 -2.95 21.85 -25.67
C LYS A 992 -2.13 20.76 -26.36
N LEU A 993 -1.55 19.85 -25.59
CA LEU A 993 -0.83 18.70 -26.14
C LEU A 993 -1.81 17.74 -26.81
N ALA A 994 -1.41 17.16 -27.93
CA ALA A 994 -2.19 16.17 -28.65
C ALA A 994 -2.09 14.80 -27.96
N ASP A 995 -2.69 14.70 -26.78
CA ASP A 995 -2.98 13.45 -26.09
C ASP A 995 -4.40 13.02 -26.49
N VAL A 996 -4.49 11.95 -27.26
CA VAL A 996 -5.71 11.53 -27.97
C VAL A 996 -5.92 10.04 -27.80
N THR A 997 -7.17 9.62 -27.59
CA THR A 997 -7.59 8.22 -27.64
C THR A 997 -8.55 8.03 -28.79
N VAL A 998 -8.28 7.04 -29.64
CA VAL A 998 -9.14 6.66 -30.77
C VAL A 998 -9.88 5.37 -30.40
N VAL A 999 -11.20 5.41 -30.48
CA VAL A 999 -12.11 4.32 -30.11
C VAL A 999 -12.81 3.82 -31.35
N ASP A 1000 -12.76 2.52 -31.60
CA ASP A 1000 -13.63 1.87 -32.58
C ASP A 1000 -15.03 1.70 -31.97
N GLY A 1001 -15.95 2.60 -32.30
CA GLY A 1001 -17.30 2.66 -31.71
C GLY A 1001 -17.72 4.05 -31.31
N ASP A 1002 -18.88 4.14 -30.66
CA ASP A 1002 -19.45 5.38 -30.12
C ASP A 1002 -19.77 5.21 -28.62
N PRO A 1003 -18.88 5.66 -27.72
CA PRO A 1003 -19.10 5.56 -26.28
C PRO A 1003 -20.23 6.47 -25.75
N PHE A 1004 -20.78 7.37 -26.57
CA PHE A 1004 -21.90 8.22 -26.18
C PHE A 1004 -23.25 7.53 -26.41
N THR A 1005 -23.31 6.59 -27.36
CA THR A 1005 -24.48 5.74 -27.62
C THR A 1005 -24.37 4.39 -26.90
N ASP A 1006 -23.23 3.71 -27.03
CA ASP A 1006 -22.90 2.46 -26.33
C ASP A 1006 -21.57 2.61 -25.60
N PHE A 1007 -21.66 2.91 -24.31
CA PHE A 1007 -20.49 3.11 -23.45
C PHE A 1007 -19.60 1.86 -23.32
N GLY A 1008 -20.14 0.67 -23.61
CA GLY A 1008 -19.36 -0.57 -23.66
C GLY A 1008 -18.22 -0.52 -24.67
N THR A 1009 -18.42 0.22 -25.77
CA THR A 1009 -17.44 0.37 -26.85
C THR A 1009 -16.17 1.12 -26.47
N LEU A 1010 -16.17 1.86 -25.35
CA LEU A 1010 -15.00 2.64 -24.90
C LEU A 1010 -13.72 1.80 -24.74
N VAL A 1011 -13.87 0.53 -24.36
CA VAL A 1011 -12.75 -0.40 -24.18
C VAL A 1011 -12.05 -0.76 -25.51
N ARG A 1012 -12.69 -0.51 -26.66
CA ARG A 1012 -12.17 -0.82 -28.01
C ARG A 1012 -11.24 0.29 -28.53
N THR A 1013 -10.22 0.61 -27.73
CA THR A 1013 -9.22 1.66 -28.02
C THR A 1013 -8.20 1.19 -29.05
N VAL A 1014 -8.31 1.62 -30.30
CA VAL A 1014 -7.47 1.10 -31.40
C VAL A 1014 -6.13 1.81 -31.56
N SER A 1015 -6.04 3.07 -31.12
CA SER A 1015 -4.77 3.80 -31.11
C SER A 1015 -4.81 4.99 -30.16
N VAL A 1016 -3.63 5.52 -29.86
CA VAL A 1016 -3.46 6.77 -29.10
C VAL A 1016 -2.43 7.67 -29.77
N LEU A 1017 -2.60 8.97 -29.61
CA LEU A 1017 -1.49 9.91 -29.77
C LEU A 1017 -1.07 10.36 -28.38
N ARG A 1018 0.21 10.21 -28.02
CA ARG A 1018 0.78 10.76 -26.78
C ARG A 1018 1.69 11.92 -27.14
N GLY A 1019 1.21 13.13 -26.87
CA GLY A 1019 1.84 14.38 -27.24
C GLY A 1019 2.14 14.45 -28.74
N GLY A 1020 1.23 13.96 -29.58
CA GLY A 1020 1.34 13.88 -31.04
C GLY A 1020 2.15 12.71 -31.61
N VAL A 1021 2.72 11.84 -30.76
CA VAL A 1021 3.37 10.59 -31.20
C VAL A 1021 2.31 9.49 -31.25
N PRO A 1022 2.01 8.90 -32.42
CA PRO A 1022 1.01 7.83 -32.52
C PRO A 1022 1.56 6.50 -32.02
N TYR A 1023 0.67 5.70 -31.45
CA TYR A 1023 0.88 4.31 -31.06
C TYR A 1023 -0.36 3.53 -31.47
N GLU A 1024 -0.21 2.58 -32.40
CA GLU A 1024 -1.29 1.68 -32.81
C GLU A 1024 -1.37 0.48 -31.87
N GLN A 1025 -2.58 0.09 -31.47
CA GLN A 1025 -2.77 -1.02 -30.54
C GLN A 1025 -2.20 -2.33 -31.09
N GLU A 1026 -2.44 -2.61 -32.38
CA GLU A 1026 -1.96 -3.83 -33.03
C GLU A 1026 -0.43 -3.92 -33.03
N GLU A 1027 0.27 -2.80 -33.24
CA GLU A 1027 1.73 -2.74 -33.15
C GLU A 1027 2.20 -3.05 -31.72
N LEU A 1028 1.57 -2.42 -30.71
CA LEU A 1028 1.90 -2.65 -29.30
C LEU A 1028 1.71 -4.13 -28.90
N ILE A 1029 0.62 -4.76 -29.35
CA ILE A 1029 0.35 -6.19 -29.12
C ILE A 1029 1.38 -7.06 -29.85
N GLY A 1030 1.67 -6.76 -31.11
CA GLY A 1030 2.62 -7.52 -31.94
C GLY A 1030 4.04 -7.55 -31.36
N GLU A 1031 4.39 -6.54 -30.56
CA GLU A 1031 5.66 -6.48 -29.84
C GLU A 1031 5.77 -7.55 -28.74
N PHE A 1032 4.68 -8.15 -28.26
CA PHE A 1032 4.68 -9.22 -27.25
C PHE A 1032 3.91 -10.44 -27.76
N PRO A 1033 4.49 -11.27 -28.65
CA PRO A 1033 3.77 -12.43 -29.17
C PRO A 1033 3.35 -13.36 -28.03
N ALA A 1034 2.16 -13.95 -28.16
CA ALA A 1034 1.61 -14.88 -27.18
C ALA A 1034 2.65 -15.98 -26.87
N ALA A 1035 2.97 -16.15 -25.58
CA ALA A 1035 3.94 -17.14 -25.17
C ALA A 1035 3.49 -18.53 -25.65
N PRO A 1036 4.32 -19.32 -26.34
CA PRO A 1036 3.97 -20.69 -26.64
C PRO A 1036 3.72 -21.43 -25.32
N ALA A 1037 2.65 -22.21 -25.26
CA ALA A 1037 2.12 -22.88 -24.06
C ALA A 1037 3.11 -23.80 -23.29
N ARG A 1038 4.38 -23.87 -23.71
CA ARG A 1038 5.44 -24.73 -23.17
C ARG A 1038 6.78 -24.03 -22.91
N ALA A 1039 6.92 -22.72 -23.15
CA ALA A 1039 8.21 -22.02 -22.97
C ALA A 1039 8.42 -21.39 -21.58
N ASP A 1040 7.36 -21.26 -20.77
CA ASP A 1040 7.51 -20.90 -19.36
C ASP A 1040 8.10 -22.10 -18.62
N GLY A 1041 9.26 -21.92 -18.00
CA GLY A 1041 10.00 -22.95 -17.25
C GLY A 1041 9.22 -23.58 -16.08
N GLY A 1042 8.23 -24.42 -16.38
CA GLY A 1042 7.63 -25.40 -15.49
C GLY A 1042 6.52 -24.96 -14.56
N ARG A 1043 6.07 -23.68 -14.55
CA ARG A 1043 4.92 -23.28 -13.70
C ARG A 1043 3.59 -23.47 -14.43
N SER A 1044 2.71 -24.28 -13.83
CA SER A 1044 1.32 -24.41 -14.24
C SER A 1044 0.57 -23.08 -14.08
N ARG A 1045 -0.61 -22.94 -14.69
CA ARG A 1045 -1.52 -21.80 -14.47
C ARG A 1045 -1.78 -21.52 -12.98
N SER A 1046 -1.97 -22.58 -12.18
CA SER A 1046 -2.11 -22.48 -10.72
C SER A 1046 -0.86 -21.91 -10.03
N GLY A 1047 0.34 -22.17 -10.58
CA GLY A 1047 1.59 -21.60 -10.09
C GLY A 1047 1.68 -20.09 -10.30
N TRP A 1048 1.19 -19.55 -11.43
CA TRP A 1048 1.18 -18.10 -11.69
C TRP A 1048 0.12 -17.36 -10.88
N ARG A 1049 -1.02 -17.98 -10.62
CA ARG A 1049 -2.04 -17.45 -9.70
C ARG A 1049 -1.45 -17.17 -8.31
N ALA A 1050 -0.74 -18.14 -7.74
CA ALA A 1050 -0.09 -17.99 -6.44
C ALA A 1050 0.94 -16.84 -6.40
N VAL A 1051 1.60 -16.54 -7.54
CA VAL A 1051 2.47 -15.35 -7.65
C VAL A 1051 1.66 -14.06 -7.53
N GLY A 1052 0.54 -13.96 -8.25
CA GLY A 1052 -0.35 -12.80 -8.18
C GLY A 1052 -0.91 -12.59 -6.76
N GLU A 1053 -1.33 -13.66 -6.10
CA GLU A 1053 -1.78 -13.64 -4.70
C GLU A 1053 -0.65 -13.20 -3.75
N GLN A 1054 0.57 -13.68 -3.94
CA GLN A 1054 1.73 -13.26 -3.13
C GLN A 1054 2.07 -11.78 -3.32
N LEU A 1055 2.04 -11.28 -4.56
CA LEU A 1055 2.31 -9.86 -4.87
C LEU A 1055 1.28 -8.93 -4.22
N ARG A 1056 0.02 -9.38 -4.18
CA ARG A 1056 -1.12 -8.64 -3.62
C ARG A 1056 -1.37 -8.90 -2.14
N ARG A 1057 -0.73 -9.90 -1.53
CA ARG A 1057 -0.85 -10.22 -0.10
C ARG A 1057 -0.62 -8.96 0.74
N ASP A 1058 -1.48 -8.73 1.72
CA ASP A 1058 -1.47 -7.52 2.55
C ASP A 1058 -1.76 -6.23 1.74
N GLY A 1059 -2.43 -6.34 0.59
CA GLY A 1059 -2.74 -5.24 -0.33
C GLY A 1059 -3.52 -4.10 0.31
N CYS A 1060 -3.43 -2.88 -0.26
CA CYS A 1060 -3.96 -1.65 0.35
C CYS A 1060 -5.45 -1.74 0.69
N CYS A 1061 -6.16 -2.56 -0.09
CA CYS A 1061 -7.61 -2.63 -0.15
C CYS A 1061 -8.11 -4.08 -0.29
N GLU A 1062 -7.28 -5.08 0.04
CA GLU A 1062 -7.86 -6.38 0.41
C GLU A 1062 -8.85 -6.07 1.54
N PRO A 1063 -10.11 -6.56 1.48
CA PRO A 1063 -10.95 -6.53 2.66
C PRO A 1063 -10.18 -7.38 3.66
N ALA A 1064 -9.45 -6.69 4.56
CA ALA A 1064 -8.86 -7.37 5.69
C ALA A 1064 -10.01 -8.18 6.26
N PRO A 1065 -9.91 -9.52 6.35
CA PRO A 1065 -10.97 -10.29 6.97
C PRO A 1065 -11.11 -9.92 8.47
N HIS A 1066 -10.29 -8.98 8.93
CA HIS A 1066 -10.07 -8.55 10.29
C HIS A 1066 -9.97 -7.02 10.30
N LEU A 1067 -11.00 -6.38 10.87
CA LEU A 1067 -11.10 -4.95 11.24
C LEU A 1067 -11.75 -4.03 10.20
#